data_AF-A0A926Z1F5-F1
#
_entry.id   AF-A0A926Z1F5-F1
#
_cell.length_a   1.000
_cell.length_b   1.000
_cell.length_c   1.000
_cell.angle_alpha   90.00
_cell.angle_beta   90.00
_cell.angle_gamma   90.00
#
_symmetry.space_group_name_H-M   'P 1'
#
loop_
_entity.id
_entity.type
_entity.pdbx_description
1 polymer ?
#
loop_
_entity_poly.entity_id
_entity_poly.type
_entity_poly.pdbx_seq_one_letter_code
_entity_poly.pdbx_strand_id
1 'polypeptide(L)'
;MNSSQYDQYLNNLSQQISEKLHEKDKNRFPGWLAVDFGTSNSTVTLFDPIEVPIAEVLPKEQELRLRERMAEWLNSAADVALPDVTAAEWEKFLADISKNLEIELNQLSEVFESDNKEVFLEAIRQIELCLGTSERFRRSVSKKLYQIYHEVFRVPTLESQNLIPVVLDIDRRNTEIPSEMEISQLIPLKLRMGVVARDNRKKAIAQGTSISIQEIMSRFHHSPKRYFGQDRDFSVIIDNEEENIKVNRLIQAAWGQLIDLTQDYRQRARRRFSEGEFLTAVVTYPTVAPPLVRKEVKQLVEELGIDDVQTAYDEAVSVAIFFLWREFGGNLNIGIESFKTRCHQIGSKWSQNVLVLDIGGGTTDLALIELTLEDKTPIFGENEDRGLGGRYYKLTPKLLGSSGHLQLGGELITLRIFRLLKIAIADYLLTAVTNGDIECDKLEDLISSELNERFLEDSKFKSGSLLKCIDKENPEGDVAFKDALDTAEKVLPTRWQQAPQRLQTFYTLWDHAEAAKLKLGQKHFSNTSNNSLLTFTLNEQQIGELLLQSAVKFQVRSGESISVSIDSQQFEKAAISPIKEAIGIAKGLMESRLKSEKNQKVDWLILSGKTCNLNLVQQQIYEEFSESPYFVWNPERITFVLEFTKLATSAGACYAEKLRRFRFDPEESKTLLTKGANQLEIDVKNLFYYLPCNFKRKTQSNDTLLIFSAGQELYQISPWDTVAKVRTYWQGIQLTNIIHRQDYEPGTFRLWGSFDGKILMDKLGMEEGEFLRKIKIQFEIDQTLQFSVLLCNGNPHYLIDVSGIDLNLCLAKSSDKAIFSDGKLNWNIAVEKQDHNLHDGDIAINVLESATVDHPQAYHLVFAVDADNEKALKTFHYLQDGVKQPGTGLISKPLPPFPQNGQHTFYIYQTDSQTNSKKWIRIGSLTKPDIATDYPCQYHVTLDHKGVLRMHAGEVPYWTSNHVESLKQEGCVYRTELALQPNEVDKERDPFCGIH
;
A
#
# COMPACT_ATOMS: atom_id res chain seq x y z
N MET A 1 -6.96 -35.59 -47.77
CA MET A 1 -6.44 -36.45 -46.68
C MET A 1 -7.57 -37.37 -46.24
N ASN A 2 -7.34 -38.69 -46.14
CA ASN A 2 -8.30 -39.60 -45.50
C ASN A 2 -8.27 -39.41 -43.97
N SER A 3 -9.33 -39.78 -43.25
CA SER A 3 -9.48 -39.46 -41.80
C SER A 3 -8.28 -39.91 -40.95
N SER A 4 -7.72 -41.09 -41.25
CA SER A 4 -6.50 -41.60 -40.60
C SER A 4 -5.27 -40.69 -40.77
N GLN A 5 -5.12 -40.00 -41.91
CA GLN A 5 -4.01 -39.06 -42.14
C GLN A 5 -4.26 -37.71 -41.45
N TYR A 6 -5.53 -37.33 -41.27
CA TYR A 6 -5.92 -36.12 -40.53
C TYR A 6 -5.71 -36.30 -39.03
N ASP A 7 -6.05 -37.47 -38.48
CA ASP A 7 -5.80 -37.82 -37.08
C ASP A 7 -4.30 -37.92 -36.77
N GLN A 8 -3.49 -38.45 -37.70
CA GLN A 8 -2.02 -38.44 -37.57
C GLN A 8 -1.44 -37.02 -37.64
N TYR A 9 -1.99 -36.16 -38.49
CA TYR A 9 -1.57 -34.76 -38.58
C TYR A 9 -1.93 -33.98 -37.31
N LEU A 10 -3.14 -34.16 -36.77
CA LEU A 10 -3.57 -33.55 -35.51
C LEU A 10 -2.78 -34.05 -34.31
N ASN A 11 -2.45 -35.35 -34.25
CA ASN A 11 -1.60 -35.90 -33.19
C ASN A 11 -0.17 -35.36 -33.29
N ASN A 12 0.42 -35.28 -34.49
CA ASN A 12 1.73 -34.67 -34.66
C ASN A 12 1.74 -33.18 -34.33
N LEU A 13 0.67 -32.45 -34.66
CA LEU A 13 0.53 -31.03 -34.32
C LEU A 13 0.34 -30.85 -32.80
N SER A 14 -0.46 -31.70 -32.16
CA SER A 14 -0.66 -31.70 -30.70
C SER A 14 0.62 -32.08 -29.94
N GLN A 15 1.41 -33.01 -30.49
CA GLN A 15 2.71 -33.39 -29.95
C GLN A 15 3.75 -32.30 -30.17
N GLN A 16 3.80 -31.65 -31.34
CA GLN A 16 4.67 -30.49 -31.58
C GLN A 16 4.28 -29.27 -30.75
N ILE A 17 2.98 -29.05 -30.50
CA ILE A 17 2.48 -28.00 -29.61
C ILE A 17 2.83 -28.35 -28.15
N SER A 18 2.69 -29.60 -27.73
CA SER A 18 3.11 -30.06 -26.39
C SER A 18 4.62 -29.99 -26.21
N GLU A 19 5.42 -30.35 -27.22
CA GLU A 19 6.88 -30.24 -27.20
C GLU A 19 7.33 -28.78 -27.17
N LYS A 20 6.69 -27.87 -27.93
CA LYS A 20 6.95 -26.42 -27.86
C LYS A 20 6.48 -25.79 -26.54
N LEU A 21 5.37 -26.25 -25.96
CA LEU A 21 4.91 -25.83 -24.64
C LEU A 21 5.85 -26.34 -23.54
N HIS A 22 6.33 -27.59 -23.64
CA HIS A 22 7.30 -28.17 -22.72
C HIS A 22 8.73 -27.61 -22.87
N GLU A 23 9.17 -27.19 -24.07
CA GLU A 23 10.42 -26.44 -24.24
C GLU A 23 10.33 -25.04 -23.59
N LYS A 24 9.16 -24.37 -23.68
CA LYS A 24 8.90 -23.11 -22.97
C LYS A 24 8.88 -23.28 -21.45
N ASP A 25 8.39 -24.41 -20.93
CA ASP A 25 8.34 -24.66 -19.48
C ASP A 25 9.71 -25.02 -18.86
N LYS A 26 10.67 -25.53 -19.66
CA LYS A 26 11.99 -25.94 -19.14
C LYS A 26 12.91 -24.78 -18.74
N ASN A 27 12.62 -23.55 -19.14
CA ASN A 27 13.48 -22.39 -18.85
C ASN A 27 12.83 -21.36 -17.90
N ARG A 28 11.77 -21.73 -17.18
CA ARG A 28 10.99 -20.82 -16.31
C ARG A 28 11.41 -20.94 -14.86
N PHE A 29 11.66 -19.81 -14.20
CA PHE A 29 11.80 -19.77 -12.76
C PHE A 29 10.42 -20.04 -12.11
N PRO A 30 10.30 -21.02 -11.20
CA PRO A 30 9.01 -21.40 -10.60
C PRO A 30 8.50 -20.40 -9.54
N GLY A 31 9.36 -19.50 -9.08
CA GLY A 31 9.04 -18.47 -8.10
C GLY A 31 8.79 -17.09 -8.71
N TRP A 32 8.89 -16.06 -7.88
CA TRP A 32 8.74 -14.65 -8.31
C TRP A 32 9.60 -13.73 -7.45
N LEU A 33 9.79 -12.51 -7.92
CA LEU A 33 10.46 -11.45 -7.17
C LEU A 33 9.46 -10.33 -6.83
N ALA A 34 9.64 -9.70 -5.68
CA ALA A 34 8.91 -8.51 -5.26
C ALA A 34 9.89 -7.34 -5.16
N VAL A 35 9.62 -6.27 -5.90
CA VAL A 35 10.48 -5.06 -5.94
C VAL A 35 9.80 -3.92 -5.20
N ASP A 36 10.54 -3.31 -4.28
CA ASP A 36 10.20 -2.04 -3.67
C ASP A 36 11.22 -0.96 -4.06
N PHE A 37 10.77 0.00 -4.88
CA PHE A 37 11.54 1.20 -5.19
C PHE A 37 11.28 2.26 -4.13
N GLY A 38 12.27 2.56 -3.29
CA GLY A 38 12.20 3.72 -2.42
C GLY A 38 12.78 4.98 -3.06
N THR A 39 12.41 6.14 -2.51
CA THR A 39 12.98 7.43 -2.92
C THR A 39 14.49 7.50 -2.65
N SER A 40 14.98 6.83 -1.60
CA SER A 40 16.40 6.87 -1.23
C SER A 40 17.08 5.49 -1.24
N ASN A 41 16.36 4.40 -0.92
CA ASN A 41 16.89 3.04 -0.98
C ASN A 41 15.82 2.08 -1.53
N SER A 42 16.25 1.04 -2.23
CA SER A 42 15.38 0.02 -2.82
C SER A 42 15.70 -1.37 -2.27
N THR A 43 14.71 -2.27 -2.29
CA THR A 43 14.85 -3.67 -1.83
C THR A 43 14.17 -4.65 -2.79
N VAL A 44 14.65 -5.89 -2.80
CA VAL A 44 14.02 -6.99 -3.52
C VAL A 44 13.91 -8.20 -2.60
N THR A 45 12.74 -8.84 -2.58
CA THR A 45 12.53 -10.14 -1.93
C THR A 45 12.17 -11.18 -2.99
N LEU A 46 12.85 -12.32 -2.95
CA LEU A 46 12.63 -13.45 -3.85
C LEU A 46 11.77 -14.52 -3.14
N PHE A 47 10.75 -15.03 -3.79
CA PHE A 47 10.14 -16.30 -3.42
C PHE A 47 10.72 -17.41 -4.29
N ASP A 48 11.31 -18.44 -3.68
CA ASP A 48 11.85 -19.61 -4.40
C ASP A 48 11.35 -20.92 -3.77
N PRO A 49 10.51 -21.71 -4.47
CA PRO A 49 9.92 -22.94 -3.91
C PRO A 49 10.90 -24.13 -3.85
N ILE A 50 12.18 -23.99 -4.23
CA ILE A 50 13.13 -25.11 -4.36
C ILE A 50 13.32 -25.94 -3.08
N GLU A 51 13.51 -25.28 -1.94
CA GLU A 51 13.78 -25.93 -0.66
C GLU A 51 12.78 -25.43 0.36
N VAL A 52 12.04 -26.34 1.00
CA VAL A 52 11.21 -26.02 2.16
C VAL A 52 11.97 -26.46 3.41
N PRO A 53 12.58 -25.54 4.16
CA PRO A 53 13.40 -25.91 5.30
C PRO A 53 12.52 -26.43 6.45
N ILE A 54 12.85 -27.61 6.97
CA ILE A 54 12.20 -28.17 8.16
C ILE A 54 13.04 -27.76 9.37
N ALA A 55 12.46 -26.94 10.25
CA ALA A 55 13.11 -26.59 11.51
C ALA A 55 13.12 -27.80 12.45
N GLU A 56 14.31 -28.24 12.86
CA GLU A 56 14.48 -29.29 13.88
C GLU A 56 14.17 -28.77 15.30
N VAL A 57 14.43 -27.48 15.56
CA VAL A 57 14.28 -26.83 16.87
C VAL A 57 13.48 -25.53 16.73
N LEU A 58 14.12 -24.50 16.14
CA LEU A 58 13.52 -23.21 15.81
C LEU A 58 13.83 -22.91 14.34
N PRO A 59 13.02 -22.06 13.68
CA PRO A 59 13.43 -21.43 12.43
C PRO A 59 14.81 -20.78 12.59
N LYS A 60 15.65 -20.90 11.57
CA LYS A 60 17.06 -20.49 11.62
C LYS A 60 17.28 -19.05 12.07
N GLU A 61 16.43 -18.12 11.61
CA GLU A 61 16.52 -16.71 11.98
C GLU A 61 16.22 -16.48 13.47
N GLN A 62 15.27 -17.23 14.01
CA GLN A 62 14.94 -17.20 15.44
C GLN A 62 16.03 -17.87 16.27
N GLU A 63 16.59 -18.98 15.80
CA GLU A 63 17.73 -19.64 16.45
C GLU A 63 18.94 -18.69 16.51
N LEU A 64 19.28 -18.04 15.40
CA LEU A 64 20.38 -17.08 15.33
C LEU A 64 20.20 -15.91 16.30
N ARG A 65 18.98 -15.33 16.34
CA ARG A 65 18.69 -14.24 17.30
C ARG A 65 18.75 -14.75 18.75
N LEU A 66 18.25 -15.96 19.03
CA LEU A 66 18.29 -16.51 20.38
C LEU A 66 19.72 -16.69 20.85
N ARG A 67 20.58 -17.24 19.98
CA ARG A 67 22.03 -17.37 20.22
C ARG A 67 22.69 -16.03 20.52
N GLU A 68 22.49 -15.04 19.65
CA GLU A 68 23.03 -13.69 19.80
C GLU A 68 22.62 -13.05 21.13
N ARG A 69 21.31 -13.05 21.44
CA ARG A 69 20.79 -12.41 22.66
C ARG A 69 21.20 -13.13 23.94
N MET A 70 21.33 -14.45 23.90
CA MET A 70 21.86 -15.23 25.04
C MET A 70 23.35 -14.96 25.25
N ALA A 71 24.15 -14.95 24.18
CA ALA A 71 25.58 -14.62 24.25
C ALA A 71 25.80 -13.22 24.84
N GLU A 72 25.09 -12.22 24.33
CA GLU A 72 25.16 -10.84 24.83
C GLU A 72 24.75 -10.73 26.30
N TRP A 73 23.68 -11.41 26.71
CA TRP A 73 23.19 -11.34 28.08
C TRP A 73 24.17 -12.00 29.06
N LEU A 74 24.72 -13.17 28.72
CA LEU A 74 25.68 -13.89 29.57
C LEU A 74 27.05 -13.20 29.63
N ASN A 75 27.44 -12.47 28.58
CA ASN A 75 28.66 -11.65 28.54
C ASN A 75 28.51 -10.27 29.24
N SER A 76 27.30 -9.90 29.65
CA SER A 76 27.06 -8.60 30.27
C SER A 76 27.56 -8.56 31.72
N ALA A 77 28.09 -7.40 32.14
CA ALA A 77 28.39 -7.13 33.55
C ALA A 77 27.13 -7.24 34.42
N ALA A 78 27.26 -7.64 35.69
CA ALA A 78 26.12 -7.98 36.56
C ALA A 78 25.10 -6.84 36.69
N ASP A 79 25.57 -5.60 36.79
CA ASP A 79 24.76 -4.38 36.89
C ASP A 79 23.96 -4.06 35.62
N VAL A 80 24.44 -4.53 34.47
CA VAL A 80 23.74 -4.44 33.17
C VAL A 80 22.83 -5.65 32.95
N ALA A 81 23.31 -6.84 33.27
CA ALA A 81 22.61 -8.10 33.05
C ALA A 81 21.34 -8.22 33.90
N LEU A 82 21.45 -7.91 35.20
CA LEU A 82 20.38 -7.97 36.20
C LEU A 82 20.58 -6.85 37.26
N PRO A 83 20.15 -5.60 36.99
CA PRO A 83 20.38 -4.45 37.87
C PRO A 83 19.87 -4.62 39.31
N ASP A 84 18.84 -5.44 39.50
CA ASP A 84 18.18 -5.69 40.78
C ASP A 84 18.80 -6.87 41.57
N VAL A 85 19.94 -7.41 41.14
CA VAL A 85 20.57 -8.62 41.69
C VAL A 85 22.02 -8.34 42.11
N THR A 86 22.52 -9.05 43.13
CA THR A 86 23.91 -8.88 43.56
C THR A 86 24.89 -9.52 42.57
N ALA A 87 26.05 -8.90 42.36
CA ALA A 87 27.08 -9.44 41.46
C ALA A 87 27.47 -10.89 41.82
N ALA A 88 27.55 -11.21 43.11
CA ALA A 88 27.86 -12.56 43.58
C ALA A 88 26.80 -13.61 43.20
N GLU A 89 25.51 -13.25 43.19
CA GLU A 89 24.45 -14.17 42.73
C GLU A 89 24.52 -14.40 41.21
N TRP A 90 24.84 -13.37 40.42
CA TRP A 90 25.04 -13.47 38.98
C TRP A 90 26.28 -14.31 38.62
N GLU A 91 27.42 -14.04 39.24
CA GLU A 91 28.66 -14.80 39.03
C GLU A 91 28.50 -16.26 39.42
N LYS A 92 27.81 -16.53 40.54
CA LYS A 92 27.49 -17.91 40.96
C LYS A 92 26.62 -18.62 39.93
N PHE A 93 25.60 -17.96 39.39
CA PHE A 93 24.74 -18.52 38.36
C PHE A 93 25.51 -18.92 37.10
N LEU A 94 26.39 -18.04 36.60
CA LEU A 94 27.24 -18.34 35.45
C LEU A 94 28.24 -19.48 35.74
N ALA A 95 28.81 -19.51 36.94
CA ALA A 95 29.71 -20.58 37.37
C ALA A 95 29.00 -21.94 37.48
N ASP A 96 27.76 -21.97 38.00
CA ASP A 96 26.95 -23.17 38.10
C ASP A 96 26.59 -23.72 36.70
N ILE A 97 26.24 -22.85 35.74
CA ILE A 97 26.00 -23.26 34.35
C ILE A 97 27.27 -23.83 33.71
N SER A 98 28.40 -23.11 33.81
CA SER A 98 29.67 -23.51 33.19
C SER A 98 30.16 -24.85 33.74
N LYS A 99 30.01 -25.07 35.05
CA LYS A 99 30.32 -26.33 35.70
C LYS A 99 29.46 -27.49 35.18
N ASN A 100 28.16 -27.27 34.98
CA ASN A 100 27.25 -28.31 34.48
C ASN A 100 27.46 -28.63 32.99
N LEU A 101 27.97 -27.67 32.22
CA LEU A 101 28.37 -27.85 30.82
C LEU A 101 29.80 -28.38 30.66
N GLU A 102 30.55 -28.55 31.75
CA GLU A 102 31.96 -28.97 31.76
C GLU A 102 32.89 -28.05 30.94
N ILE A 103 32.64 -26.74 30.97
CA ILE A 103 33.43 -25.71 30.27
C ILE A 103 33.99 -24.65 31.22
N GLU A 104 35.00 -23.91 30.76
CA GLU A 104 35.50 -22.74 31.48
C GLU A 104 34.51 -21.57 31.36
N LEU A 105 34.43 -20.74 32.40
CA LEU A 105 33.46 -19.63 32.50
C LEU A 105 33.58 -18.62 31.34
N ASN A 106 34.81 -18.38 30.87
CA ASN A 106 35.09 -17.48 29.74
C ASN A 106 34.66 -18.05 28.38
N GLN A 107 34.33 -19.34 28.30
CA GLN A 107 33.86 -20.02 27.09
C GLN A 107 32.33 -20.17 27.04
N LEU A 108 31.62 -19.74 28.09
CA LEU A 108 30.17 -19.92 28.18
C LEU A 108 29.42 -19.20 27.05
N SER A 109 29.88 -18.04 26.61
CA SER A 109 29.28 -17.32 25.48
C SER A 109 29.62 -17.95 24.13
N GLU A 110 30.81 -18.55 23.98
CA GLU A 110 31.25 -19.26 22.77
C GLU A 110 30.31 -20.44 22.43
N VAL A 111 29.66 -21.03 23.44
CA VAL A 111 28.63 -22.08 23.24
C VAL A 111 27.51 -21.58 22.31
N PHE A 112 27.07 -20.34 22.51
CA PHE A 112 26.00 -19.74 21.73
C PHE A 112 26.47 -19.25 20.36
N GLU A 113 27.76 -18.95 20.21
CA GLU A 113 28.40 -18.62 18.92
C GLU A 113 28.69 -19.85 18.05
N SER A 114 28.75 -21.04 18.64
CA SER A 114 29.01 -22.30 17.92
C SER A 114 27.76 -22.85 17.20
N ASP A 115 27.95 -23.48 16.03
CA ASP A 115 26.87 -24.18 15.31
C ASP A 115 26.47 -25.53 15.95
N ASN A 116 26.97 -25.86 17.15
CA ASN A 116 26.64 -27.12 17.82
C ASN A 116 25.27 -27.03 18.51
N LYS A 117 24.24 -27.62 17.87
CA LYS A 117 22.85 -27.59 18.36
C LYS A 117 22.62 -28.30 19.68
N GLU A 118 23.27 -29.44 19.92
CA GLU A 118 23.07 -30.23 21.15
C GLU A 118 23.58 -29.46 22.37
N VAL A 119 24.79 -28.88 22.27
CA VAL A 119 25.39 -28.09 23.35
C VAL A 119 24.60 -26.80 23.59
N PHE A 120 24.10 -26.17 22.53
CA PHE A 120 23.22 -25.00 22.62
C PHE A 120 21.92 -25.30 23.40
N LEU A 121 21.22 -26.39 23.05
CA LEU A 121 19.99 -26.78 23.74
C LEU A 121 20.25 -27.16 25.19
N GLU A 122 21.35 -27.85 25.46
CA GLU A 122 21.75 -28.19 26.81
C GLU A 122 22.08 -26.94 27.63
N ALA A 123 22.74 -25.94 27.04
CA ALA A 123 23.01 -24.67 27.71
C ALA A 123 21.72 -23.92 28.08
N ILE A 124 20.72 -23.88 27.19
CA ILE A 124 19.39 -23.34 27.51
C ILE A 124 18.75 -24.11 28.68
N ARG A 125 18.82 -25.44 28.65
CA ARG A 125 18.31 -26.28 29.74
C ARG A 125 18.99 -25.96 31.07
N GLN A 126 20.30 -25.80 31.08
CA GLN A 126 21.06 -25.47 32.29
C GLN A 126 20.73 -24.08 32.84
N ILE A 127 20.52 -23.09 31.97
CA ILE A 127 20.05 -21.75 32.36
C ILE A 127 18.74 -21.83 33.15
N GLU A 128 17.79 -22.65 32.71
CA GLU A 128 16.50 -22.81 33.38
C GLU A 128 16.59 -23.64 34.67
N LEU A 129 17.52 -24.59 34.76
CA LEU A 129 17.75 -25.41 35.96
C LEU A 129 18.55 -24.68 37.05
N CYS A 130 19.49 -23.82 36.68
CA CYS A 130 20.41 -23.14 37.61
C CYS A 130 19.81 -21.90 38.29
N LEU A 131 18.51 -21.60 38.11
CA LEU A 131 17.84 -20.42 38.69
C LEU A 131 17.85 -20.37 40.23
N GLY A 132 18.24 -21.45 40.91
CA GLY A 132 18.44 -21.50 42.36
C GLY A 132 17.16 -21.31 43.20
N THR A 133 17.35 -21.15 44.52
CA THR A 133 16.24 -21.03 45.48
C THR A 133 15.83 -19.59 45.81
N SER A 134 16.67 -18.59 45.49
CA SER A 134 16.38 -17.16 45.68
C SER A 134 15.21 -16.71 44.80
N GLU A 135 14.10 -16.30 45.42
CA GLU A 135 12.89 -15.87 44.70
C GLU A 135 13.14 -14.58 43.89
N ARG A 136 13.89 -13.64 44.47
CA ARG A 136 14.26 -12.38 43.82
C ARG A 136 15.11 -12.63 42.57
N PHE A 137 16.14 -13.46 42.68
CA PHE A 137 17.00 -13.84 41.56
C PHE A 137 16.18 -14.52 40.45
N ARG A 138 15.40 -15.55 40.81
CA ARG A 138 14.56 -16.29 39.87
C ARG A 138 13.61 -15.38 39.12
N ARG A 139 12.94 -14.44 39.81
CA ARG A 139 12.02 -13.49 39.18
C ARG A 139 12.73 -12.57 38.20
N SER A 140 13.90 -12.03 38.57
CA SER A 140 14.68 -11.14 37.70
C SER A 140 15.19 -11.87 36.45
N VAL A 141 15.76 -13.07 36.62
CA VAL A 141 16.19 -13.90 35.49
C VAL A 141 15.02 -14.30 34.61
N SER A 142 13.91 -14.79 35.20
CA SER A 142 12.72 -15.17 34.42
C SER A 142 12.21 -14.00 33.60
N LYS A 143 12.11 -12.80 34.18
CA LYS A 143 11.70 -11.58 33.46
C LYS A 143 12.61 -11.30 32.26
N LYS A 144 13.93 -11.45 32.44
CA LYS A 144 14.91 -11.23 31.37
C LYS A 144 14.85 -12.30 30.29
N LEU A 145 14.72 -13.57 30.66
CA LEU A 145 14.50 -14.68 29.73
C LEU A 145 13.23 -14.51 28.93
N TYR A 146 12.10 -14.16 29.57
CA TYR A 146 10.87 -13.84 28.87
C TYR A 146 11.05 -12.68 27.88
N GLN A 147 11.82 -11.65 28.24
CA GLN A 147 12.14 -10.56 27.31
C GLN A 147 12.94 -11.08 26.09
N ILE A 148 13.95 -11.92 26.30
CA ILE A 148 14.76 -12.51 25.21
C ILE A 148 13.88 -13.39 24.31
N TYR A 149 13.13 -14.32 24.89
CA TYR A 149 12.23 -15.20 24.13
C TYR A 149 11.18 -14.41 23.36
N HIS A 150 10.62 -13.37 23.97
CA HIS A 150 9.65 -12.50 23.32
C HIS A 150 10.21 -11.75 22.11
N GLU A 151 11.47 -11.30 22.20
CA GLU A 151 12.20 -10.72 21.07
C GLU A 151 12.41 -11.75 19.95
N VAL A 152 12.89 -12.94 20.31
CA VAL A 152 13.17 -14.05 19.37
C VAL A 152 11.94 -14.49 18.61
N PHE A 153 10.81 -14.72 19.28
CA PHE A 153 9.58 -15.16 18.62
C PHE A 153 8.96 -14.10 17.68
N ARG A 154 9.39 -12.84 17.82
CA ARG A 154 9.01 -11.74 16.91
C ARG A 154 9.98 -11.59 15.73
N VAL A 155 11.05 -12.38 15.64
CA VAL A 155 11.89 -12.40 14.44
C VAL A 155 11.13 -13.09 13.30
N PRO A 156 10.97 -12.42 12.15
CA PRO A 156 10.31 -12.99 10.97
C PRO A 156 11.10 -14.19 10.43
N THR A 157 10.38 -15.28 10.13
CA THR A 157 10.93 -16.57 9.70
C THR A 157 10.94 -16.69 8.17
N LEU A 158 11.61 -15.74 7.50
CA LEU A 158 11.51 -15.53 6.05
C LEU A 158 11.91 -16.78 5.24
N GLU A 159 13.04 -17.39 5.57
CA GLU A 159 13.55 -18.60 4.90
C GLU A 159 12.59 -19.78 5.11
N SER A 160 11.92 -19.89 6.28
CA SER A 160 10.86 -20.90 6.51
C SER A 160 9.66 -20.76 5.58
N GLN A 161 9.46 -19.55 5.06
CA GLN A 161 8.41 -19.22 4.12
C GLN A 161 8.91 -19.16 2.68
N ASN A 162 10.15 -19.57 2.43
CA ASN A 162 10.81 -19.49 1.12
C ASN A 162 10.93 -18.04 0.61
N LEU A 163 10.93 -17.07 1.52
CA LEU A 163 11.14 -15.66 1.22
C LEU A 163 12.61 -15.33 1.48
N ILE A 164 13.29 -14.80 0.48
CA ILE A 164 14.74 -14.62 0.50
C ILE A 164 15.03 -13.15 0.18
N PRO A 165 15.43 -12.35 1.18
CA PRO A 165 15.95 -11.00 0.94
C PRO A 165 17.16 -11.07 0.00
N VAL A 166 17.09 -10.37 -1.13
CA VAL A 166 18.14 -10.41 -2.14
C VAL A 166 19.29 -9.51 -1.70
N VAL A 167 20.52 -10.01 -1.78
CA VAL A 167 21.73 -9.19 -1.55
C VAL A 167 22.03 -8.39 -2.81
N LEU A 168 21.60 -7.13 -2.83
CA LEU A 168 21.73 -6.23 -4.00
C LEU A 168 23.10 -5.57 -4.11
N ASP A 169 23.81 -5.37 -2.99
CA ASP A 169 25.21 -4.94 -2.96
C ASP A 169 26.06 -6.10 -2.42
N ILE A 170 26.58 -6.91 -3.34
CA ILE A 170 27.30 -8.16 -3.03
C ILE A 170 28.60 -7.88 -2.28
N ASP A 171 29.31 -6.80 -2.65
CA ASP A 171 30.60 -6.45 -2.04
C ASP A 171 30.42 -6.07 -0.56
N ARG A 172 29.29 -5.42 -0.23
CA ARG A 172 28.95 -5.02 1.15
C ARG A 172 28.02 -5.99 1.86
N ARG A 173 27.54 -7.03 1.17
CA ARG A 173 26.51 -7.99 1.64
C ARG A 173 25.22 -7.33 2.13
N ASN A 174 24.82 -6.21 1.50
CA ASN A 174 23.60 -5.50 1.88
C ASN A 174 22.39 -5.94 1.05
N THR A 175 21.25 -6.08 1.71
CA THR A 175 19.95 -6.37 1.08
C THR A 175 19.22 -5.12 0.60
N GLU A 176 19.72 -3.95 1.00
CA GLU A 176 19.27 -2.63 0.55
C GLU A 176 20.32 -1.98 -0.34
N ILE A 177 19.88 -1.27 -1.38
CA ILE A 177 20.76 -0.49 -2.26
C ILE A 177 20.26 0.95 -2.38
N PRO A 178 21.13 1.99 -2.37
CA PRO A 178 20.70 3.34 -2.68
C PRO A 178 20.01 3.43 -4.04
N SER A 179 18.96 4.26 -4.13
CA SER A 179 18.19 4.42 -5.37
C SER A 179 18.88 5.32 -6.42
N GLU A 180 20.06 5.86 -6.11
CA GLU A 180 20.85 6.68 -7.04
C GLU A 180 21.16 5.88 -8.31
N MET A 181 21.00 6.53 -9.47
CA MET A 181 21.15 5.95 -10.80
C MET A 181 22.24 6.68 -11.59
N GLU A 182 22.99 5.92 -12.38
CA GLU A 182 23.96 6.40 -13.35
C GLU A 182 23.66 5.77 -14.71
N ILE A 183 23.34 6.57 -15.71
CA ILE A 183 23.20 6.07 -17.09
C ILE A 183 24.59 5.70 -17.60
N SER A 184 24.72 4.47 -18.10
CA SER A 184 25.99 3.88 -18.54
C SER A 184 26.05 3.61 -20.04
N GLN A 185 24.91 3.55 -20.71
CA GLN A 185 24.79 3.32 -22.16
C GLN A 185 23.43 3.85 -22.63
N LEU A 186 23.38 4.49 -23.81
CA LEU A 186 22.17 5.07 -24.39
C LEU A 186 21.33 4.07 -25.20
N ILE A 187 21.98 3.24 -26.05
CA ILE A 187 21.28 2.29 -26.95
C ILE A 187 21.89 0.88 -26.84
N PRO A 188 21.14 -0.14 -26.36
CA PRO A 188 19.94 0.01 -25.54
C PRO A 188 20.27 0.73 -24.22
N LEU A 189 19.28 1.42 -23.64
CA LEU A 189 19.46 2.18 -22.41
C LEU A 189 19.82 1.24 -21.26
N LYS A 190 20.98 1.46 -20.64
CA LYS A 190 21.43 0.74 -19.44
C LYS A 190 21.90 1.69 -18.38
N LEU A 191 21.62 1.35 -17.12
CA LEU A 191 22.05 2.14 -15.98
C LEU A 191 22.65 1.26 -14.88
N ARG A 192 23.38 1.89 -13.97
CA ARG A 192 23.84 1.31 -12.71
C ARG A 192 23.11 1.96 -11.54
N MET A 193 22.97 1.24 -10.45
CA MET A 193 22.34 1.76 -9.22
C MET A 193 23.25 1.63 -8.01
N GLY A 194 22.92 2.37 -6.95
CA GLY A 194 23.51 2.18 -5.63
C GLY A 194 24.73 3.04 -5.31
N VAL A 195 25.53 2.55 -4.37
CA VAL A 195 26.71 3.28 -3.87
C VAL A 195 27.70 3.56 -4.99
N VAL A 196 27.83 2.65 -5.97
CA VAL A 196 28.71 2.84 -7.14
C VAL A 196 28.27 4.06 -7.96
N ALA A 197 26.97 4.19 -8.28
CA ALA A 197 26.45 5.34 -9.00
C ALA A 197 26.68 6.66 -8.23
N ARG A 198 26.46 6.62 -6.91
CA ARG A 198 26.71 7.77 -6.01
C ARG A 198 28.18 8.19 -5.99
N ASP A 199 29.09 7.24 -5.85
CA ASP A 199 30.53 7.52 -5.78
C ASP A 199 31.05 8.02 -7.13
N ASN A 200 30.53 7.49 -8.24
CA ASN A 200 30.83 7.98 -9.59
C ASN A 200 30.33 9.41 -9.81
N ARG A 201 29.13 9.74 -9.34
CA ARG A 201 28.61 11.12 -9.36
C ARG A 201 29.53 12.07 -8.62
N LYS A 202 29.94 11.72 -7.40
CA LYS A 202 30.87 12.54 -6.59
C LYS A 202 32.20 12.77 -7.30
N LYS A 203 32.78 11.73 -7.89
CA LYS A 203 34.03 11.82 -8.67
C LYS A 203 33.85 12.69 -9.91
N ALA A 204 32.77 12.51 -10.66
CA ALA A 204 32.51 13.27 -11.87
C ALA A 204 32.33 14.77 -11.57
N ILE A 205 31.56 15.09 -10.52
CA ILE A 205 31.38 16.47 -10.03
C ILE A 205 32.74 17.10 -9.68
N ALA A 206 33.59 16.39 -8.93
CA ALA A 206 34.90 16.91 -8.52
C ALA A 206 35.88 17.14 -9.68
N GLN A 207 35.66 16.50 -10.83
CA GLN A 207 36.54 16.59 -12.01
C GLN A 207 36.01 17.57 -13.09
N GLY A 208 34.80 18.11 -12.93
CA GLY A 208 34.06 18.71 -14.04
C GLY A 208 34.50 20.13 -14.46
N THR A 209 34.65 20.33 -15.78
CA THR A 209 34.68 21.66 -16.44
C THR A 209 33.31 21.92 -17.10
N SER A 210 32.93 23.16 -17.43
CA SER A 210 31.55 23.53 -17.78
C SER A 210 30.82 22.67 -18.83
N ILE A 211 31.54 22.06 -19.79
CA ILE A 211 30.97 21.13 -20.80
C ILE A 211 30.64 19.76 -20.19
N SER A 212 31.41 19.28 -19.20
CA SER A 212 31.16 18.02 -18.51
C SER A 212 30.06 18.13 -17.44
N ILE A 213 29.63 19.32 -17.02
CA ILE A 213 28.62 19.46 -15.97
C ILE A 213 27.20 19.18 -16.49
N GLN A 214 26.90 19.62 -17.72
CA GLN A 214 25.63 19.25 -18.37
C GLN A 214 25.54 17.75 -18.58
N GLU A 215 26.65 17.12 -18.97
CA GLU A 215 26.78 15.65 -19.04
C GLU A 215 26.46 15.01 -17.68
N ILE A 216 27.11 15.46 -16.59
CA ILE A 216 26.87 14.97 -15.23
C ILE A 216 25.39 15.08 -14.83
N MET A 217 24.77 16.24 -15.06
CA MET A 217 23.36 16.46 -14.69
C MET A 217 22.40 15.56 -15.47
N SER A 218 22.73 15.24 -16.72
CA SER A 218 21.91 14.38 -17.57
C SER A 218 22.13 12.89 -17.33
N ARG A 219 23.30 12.52 -16.81
CA ARG A 219 23.73 11.13 -16.58
C ARG A 219 23.34 10.59 -15.21
N PHE A 220 23.36 11.42 -14.18
CA PHE A 220 23.13 11.00 -12.80
C PHE A 220 21.77 11.45 -12.28
N HIS A 221 21.00 10.51 -11.72
CA HIS A 221 19.66 10.75 -11.21
C HIS A 221 19.49 10.19 -9.80
N HIS A 222 18.67 10.83 -8.97
CA HIS A 222 18.56 10.46 -7.55
C HIS A 222 17.73 9.21 -7.28
N SER A 223 16.58 9.04 -7.95
CA SER A 223 15.73 7.85 -7.78
C SER A 223 14.69 7.72 -8.89
N PRO A 224 14.36 6.50 -9.34
CA PRO A 224 13.31 6.26 -10.32
C PRO A 224 11.92 6.64 -9.79
N LYS A 225 11.67 6.44 -8.49
CA LYS A 225 10.36 6.70 -7.85
C LYS A 225 9.90 8.15 -8.01
N ARG A 226 10.84 9.09 -8.10
CA ARG A 226 10.56 10.52 -8.29
C ARG A 226 9.90 10.82 -9.61
N TYR A 227 10.08 9.97 -10.62
CA TYR A 227 9.57 10.16 -11.97
C TYR A 227 8.23 9.48 -12.24
N PHE A 228 7.66 8.77 -11.25
CA PHE A 228 6.38 8.08 -11.41
C PHE A 228 5.23 9.02 -11.81
N GLY A 229 4.59 8.73 -12.94
CA GLY A 229 3.45 9.50 -13.46
C GLY A 229 3.83 10.86 -14.04
N GLN A 230 5.11 11.07 -14.39
CA GLN A 230 5.58 12.23 -15.14
C GLN A 230 5.73 11.87 -16.62
N ASP A 231 5.07 12.61 -17.50
CA ASP A 231 5.30 12.53 -18.96
C ASP A 231 6.29 13.61 -19.36
N ARG A 232 7.57 13.25 -19.46
CA ARG A 232 8.64 14.17 -19.84
C ARG A 232 9.79 13.48 -20.57
N ASP A 233 10.40 14.25 -21.46
CA ASP A 233 11.62 13.90 -22.16
C ASP A 233 12.78 14.73 -21.60
N PHE A 234 13.98 14.17 -21.60
CA PHE A 234 15.20 14.89 -21.25
C PHE A 234 16.37 14.42 -22.11
N SER A 235 17.23 15.37 -22.46
CA SER A 235 18.44 15.08 -23.21
C SER A 235 19.51 14.48 -22.31
N VAL A 236 20.09 13.36 -22.74
CA VAL A 236 21.19 12.67 -22.05
C VAL A 236 22.43 12.71 -22.90
N ILE A 237 23.52 13.17 -22.29
CA ILE A 237 24.83 13.27 -22.93
C ILE A 237 25.75 12.23 -22.28
N ILE A 238 26.36 11.36 -23.09
CA ILE A 238 27.41 10.41 -22.68
C ILE A 238 28.47 10.35 -23.78
N ASP A 239 29.75 10.52 -23.44
CA ASP A 239 30.86 10.41 -24.39
C ASP A 239 30.70 11.30 -25.67
N ASN A 240 30.09 12.48 -25.52
CA ASN A 240 29.69 13.42 -26.57
C ASN A 240 28.56 12.96 -27.52
N GLU A 241 27.90 11.84 -27.22
CA GLU A 241 26.63 11.47 -27.86
C GLU A 241 25.46 12.03 -27.06
N GLU A 242 24.51 12.66 -27.75
CA GLU A 242 23.31 13.25 -27.14
C GLU A 242 22.06 12.53 -27.66
N GLU A 243 21.26 11.99 -26.75
CA GLU A 243 19.99 11.33 -27.07
C GLU A 243 18.87 11.82 -26.17
N ASN A 244 17.69 12.05 -26.74
CA ASN A 244 16.52 12.45 -25.97
C ASN A 244 15.77 11.21 -25.45
N ILE A 245 15.72 11.06 -24.13
CA ILE A 245 15.19 9.87 -23.46
C ILE A 245 13.88 10.21 -22.75
N LYS A 246 12.85 9.38 -22.97
CA LYS A 246 11.62 9.37 -22.17
C LYS A 246 11.91 8.91 -20.74
N VAL A 247 11.39 9.61 -19.74
CA VAL A 247 11.57 9.22 -18.33
C VAL A 247 11.18 7.76 -18.07
N ASN A 248 10.14 7.26 -18.74
CA ASN A 248 9.70 5.88 -18.62
C ASN A 248 10.77 4.85 -19.01
N ARG A 249 11.62 5.15 -19.99
CA ARG A 249 12.75 4.29 -20.36
C ARG A 249 13.80 4.24 -19.25
N LEU A 250 14.06 5.37 -18.58
CA LEU A 250 14.96 5.42 -17.41
C LEU A 250 14.42 4.56 -16.27
N ILE A 251 13.11 4.69 -15.97
CA ILE A 251 12.47 3.89 -14.91
C ILE A 251 12.48 2.40 -15.27
N GLN A 252 12.16 2.04 -16.52
CA GLN A 252 12.25 0.66 -17.03
C GLN A 252 13.66 0.08 -16.90
N ALA A 253 14.69 0.84 -17.28
CA ALA A 253 16.09 0.42 -17.11
C ALA A 253 16.47 0.20 -15.64
N ALA A 254 15.88 0.96 -14.70
CA ALA A 254 16.09 0.76 -13.27
C ALA A 254 15.49 -0.58 -12.78
N TRP A 255 14.29 -0.94 -13.23
CA TRP A 255 13.73 -2.27 -12.95
C TRP A 255 14.61 -3.37 -13.53
N GLY A 256 15.05 -3.21 -14.78
CA GLY A 256 15.97 -4.13 -15.43
C GLY A 256 17.23 -4.37 -14.59
N GLN A 257 17.84 -3.30 -14.07
CA GLN A 257 19.02 -3.40 -13.22
C GLN A 257 18.77 -4.17 -11.90
N LEU A 258 17.62 -4.00 -11.24
CA LEU A 258 17.29 -4.77 -10.03
C LEU A 258 17.01 -6.25 -10.34
N ILE A 259 16.39 -6.53 -11.49
CA ILE A 259 16.19 -7.91 -11.98
C ILE A 259 17.55 -8.56 -12.26
N ASP A 260 18.46 -7.86 -12.94
CA ASP A 260 19.81 -8.33 -13.23
C ASP A 260 20.61 -8.59 -11.95
N LEU A 261 20.59 -7.68 -10.97
CA LEU A 261 21.25 -7.88 -9.67
C LEU A 261 20.68 -9.11 -8.92
N THR A 262 19.37 -9.33 -9.02
CA THR A 262 18.72 -10.51 -8.43
C THR A 262 19.16 -11.80 -9.14
N GLN A 263 19.29 -11.75 -10.46
CA GLN A 263 19.77 -12.88 -11.25
C GLN A 263 21.23 -13.18 -10.95
N ASP A 264 22.09 -12.16 -10.81
CA ASP A 264 23.49 -12.31 -10.40
C ASP A 264 23.62 -12.95 -9.01
N TYR A 265 22.78 -12.54 -8.06
CA TYR A 265 22.73 -13.14 -6.73
C TYR A 265 22.38 -14.64 -6.80
N ARG A 266 21.32 -15.01 -7.55
CA ARG A 266 20.93 -16.41 -7.77
C ARG A 266 22.06 -17.22 -8.43
N GLN A 267 22.69 -16.66 -9.46
CA GLN A 267 23.73 -17.35 -10.23
C GLN A 267 25.01 -17.60 -9.45
N ARG A 268 25.33 -16.79 -8.43
CA ARG A 268 26.49 -17.03 -7.56
C ARG A 268 26.29 -18.19 -6.59
N ALA A 269 25.03 -18.55 -6.31
CA ALA A 269 24.67 -19.65 -5.43
C ALA A 269 23.71 -20.64 -6.13
N ARG A 270 24.02 -21.06 -7.37
CA ARG A 270 23.15 -21.90 -8.22
C ARG A 270 22.60 -23.16 -7.54
N ARG A 271 23.33 -23.74 -6.58
CA ARG A 271 22.88 -24.93 -5.86
C ARG A 271 21.73 -24.66 -4.87
N ARG A 272 21.51 -23.39 -4.50
CA ARG A 272 20.54 -22.95 -3.49
C ARG A 272 19.24 -22.40 -4.10
N PHE A 273 19.21 -22.17 -5.41
CA PHE A 273 18.09 -21.50 -6.08
C PHE A 273 17.62 -22.29 -7.29
N SER A 274 16.32 -22.22 -7.60
CA SER A 274 15.79 -22.77 -8.85
C SER A 274 16.41 -22.07 -10.06
N GLU A 275 16.58 -22.79 -11.16
CA GLU A 275 17.02 -22.22 -12.44
C GLU A 275 15.85 -21.57 -13.22
N GLY A 276 16.15 -20.94 -14.36
CA GLY A 276 15.17 -20.33 -15.25
C GLY A 276 14.99 -18.81 -15.14
N GLU A 277 14.33 -18.25 -16.13
CA GLU A 277 14.02 -16.81 -16.29
C GLU A 277 12.79 -16.40 -15.47
N PHE A 278 12.80 -15.16 -14.97
CA PHE A 278 11.67 -14.61 -14.25
C PHE A 278 10.48 -14.37 -15.20
N LEU A 279 9.30 -14.89 -14.83
CA LEU A 279 8.06 -14.59 -15.54
C LEU A 279 7.05 -13.83 -14.69
N THR A 280 7.25 -13.80 -13.38
CA THR A 280 6.36 -13.13 -12.43
C THR A 280 7.13 -12.11 -11.61
N ALA A 281 6.59 -10.90 -11.51
CA ALA A 281 7.07 -9.86 -10.60
C ALA A 281 5.92 -9.22 -9.84
N VAL A 282 6.15 -8.92 -8.56
CA VAL A 282 5.27 -8.10 -7.74
C VAL A 282 5.91 -6.73 -7.59
N VAL A 283 5.19 -5.66 -7.89
CA VAL A 283 5.73 -4.30 -7.87
C VAL A 283 4.89 -3.42 -6.95
N THR A 284 5.53 -2.86 -5.94
CA THR A 284 4.89 -1.92 -5.01
C THR A 284 4.93 -0.49 -5.55
N TYR A 285 4.03 0.35 -5.03
CA TYR A 285 3.90 1.74 -5.42
C TYR A 285 3.33 2.56 -4.24
N PRO A 286 3.51 3.90 -4.23
CA PRO A 286 2.95 4.75 -3.18
C PRO A 286 1.45 4.60 -3.04
N THR A 287 0.93 4.54 -1.82
CA THR A 287 -0.48 4.26 -1.51
C THR A 287 -1.46 5.24 -2.18
N VAL A 288 -1.02 6.48 -2.41
CA VAL A 288 -1.84 7.52 -3.05
C VAL A 288 -1.59 7.69 -4.55
N ALA A 289 -0.80 6.83 -5.17
CA ALA A 289 -0.49 6.91 -6.59
C ALA A 289 -1.76 6.76 -7.46
N PRO A 290 -1.93 7.59 -8.50
CA PRO A 290 -3.08 7.49 -9.40
C PRO A 290 -3.02 6.19 -10.23
N PRO A 291 -4.14 5.74 -10.83
CA PRO A 291 -4.19 4.52 -11.64
C PRO A 291 -3.25 4.57 -12.85
N LEU A 292 -3.01 5.77 -13.38
CA LEU A 292 -2.07 6.00 -14.48
C LEU A 292 -0.67 5.45 -14.16
N VAL A 293 -0.15 5.76 -12.97
CA VAL A 293 1.15 5.27 -12.50
C VAL A 293 1.18 3.74 -12.45
N ARG A 294 0.13 3.11 -11.91
CA ARG A 294 0.08 1.64 -11.79
C ARG A 294 0.08 0.94 -13.14
N LYS A 295 -0.70 1.45 -14.09
CA LYS A 295 -0.75 0.93 -15.47
C LYS A 295 0.60 1.09 -16.17
N GLU A 296 1.19 2.26 -16.04
CA GLU A 296 2.49 2.59 -16.61
C GLU A 296 3.58 1.69 -16.05
N VAL A 297 3.68 1.57 -14.72
CA VAL A 297 4.64 0.66 -14.05
C VAL A 297 4.45 -0.78 -14.50
N LYS A 298 3.19 -1.26 -14.56
CA LYS A 298 2.89 -2.61 -15.04
C LYS A 298 3.41 -2.82 -16.46
N GLN A 299 3.07 -1.93 -17.38
CA GLN A 299 3.49 -2.01 -18.77
C GLN A 299 5.02 -1.98 -18.91
N LEU A 300 5.70 -1.11 -18.16
CA LEU A 300 7.16 -0.98 -18.25
C LEU A 300 7.89 -2.25 -17.82
N VAL A 301 7.35 -2.98 -16.82
CA VAL A 301 7.93 -4.25 -16.36
C VAL A 301 7.54 -5.40 -17.29
N GLU A 302 6.34 -5.42 -17.86
CA GLU A 302 5.95 -6.40 -18.89
C GLU A 302 6.86 -6.33 -20.12
N GLU A 303 7.22 -5.12 -20.53
CA GLU A 303 8.17 -4.86 -21.63
C GLU A 303 9.61 -5.34 -21.36
N LEU A 304 9.96 -5.69 -20.11
CA LEU A 304 11.24 -6.34 -19.75
C LEU A 304 11.21 -7.87 -19.93
N GLY A 305 10.10 -8.43 -20.42
CA GLY A 305 9.92 -9.87 -20.61
C GLY A 305 9.29 -10.60 -19.42
N ILE A 306 8.67 -9.87 -18.49
CA ILE A 306 7.92 -10.43 -17.36
C ILE A 306 6.44 -10.54 -17.75
N ASP A 307 5.95 -11.74 -18.04
CA ASP A 307 4.57 -11.94 -18.52
C ASP A 307 3.49 -11.65 -17.44
N ASP A 308 3.81 -11.87 -16.16
CA ASP A 308 2.87 -11.83 -15.04
C ASP A 308 3.26 -10.79 -14.00
N VAL A 309 2.88 -9.53 -14.24
CA VAL A 309 3.16 -8.41 -13.33
C VAL A 309 1.97 -8.11 -12.42
N GLN A 310 2.20 -8.23 -11.10
CA GLN A 310 1.24 -7.99 -10.04
C GLN A 310 1.44 -6.61 -9.41
N THR A 311 0.44 -5.74 -9.53
CA THR A 311 0.42 -4.38 -8.96
C THR A 311 -0.78 -4.20 -8.01
N ALA A 312 -1.21 -5.27 -7.35
CA ALA A 312 -2.34 -5.20 -6.42
C ALA A 312 -1.93 -4.56 -5.09
N TYR A 313 -0.65 -4.63 -4.71
CA TYR A 313 -0.18 -4.30 -3.38
C TYR A 313 0.51 -2.93 -3.36
N ASP A 314 -0.04 -1.98 -2.61
CA ASP A 314 0.66 -0.73 -2.29
C ASP A 314 1.62 -0.90 -1.11
N GLU A 315 2.45 0.11 -0.86
CA GLU A 315 3.50 0.07 0.17
C GLU A 315 2.95 -0.13 1.59
N ALA A 316 1.93 0.62 2.00
CA ALA A 316 1.36 0.54 3.34
C ALA A 316 0.64 -0.81 3.59
N VAL A 317 -0.10 -1.31 2.60
CA VAL A 317 -0.73 -2.64 2.67
C VAL A 317 0.32 -3.75 2.77
N SER A 318 1.40 -3.63 2.00
CA SER A 318 2.50 -4.62 2.04
C SER A 318 3.16 -4.66 3.43
N VAL A 319 3.44 -3.49 4.02
CA VAL A 319 3.94 -3.38 5.40
C VAL A 319 2.98 -4.03 6.41
N ALA A 320 1.67 -3.81 6.29
CA ALA A 320 0.67 -4.43 7.16
C ALA A 320 0.77 -5.97 7.11
N ILE A 321 0.85 -6.54 5.90
CA ILE A 321 0.93 -7.98 5.69
C ILE A 321 2.23 -8.55 6.27
N PHE A 322 3.36 -7.87 6.11
CA PHE A 322 4.63 -8.29 6.69
C PHE A 322 4.57 -8.38 8.21
N PHE A 323 4.10 -7.33 8.90
CA PHE A 323 4.04 -7.33 10.35
C PHE A 323 2.96 -8.28 10.88
N LEU A 324 1.83 -8.42 10.17
CA LEU A 324 0.82 -9.42 10.50
C LEU A 324 1.41 -10.83 10.46
N TRP A 325 2.16 -11.14 9.41
CA TRP A 325 2.88 -12.39 9.30
C TRP A 325 3.90 -12.56 10.42
N ARG A 326 4.70 -11.53 10.73
CA ARG A 326 5.65 -11.56 11.85
C ARG A 326 5.00 -11.97 13.17
N GLU A 327 3.78 -11.51 13.43
CA GLU A 327 3.04 -11.87 14.64
C GLU A 327 2.55 -13.33 14.66
N PHE A 328 2.31 -13.94 13.49
CA PHE A 328 1.92 -15.36 13.38
C PHE A 328 3.08 -16.32 13.11
N GLY A 329 4.18 -15.85 12.54
CA GLY A 329 5.14 -16.63 11.76
C GLY A 329 6.15 -17.45 12.55
N GLY A 330 6.30 -17.21 13.86
CA GLY A 330 7.16 -18.04 14.72
C GLY A 330 6.49 -19.34 15.15
N ASN A 331 5.27 -19.25 15.66
CA ASN A 331 4.45 -20.40 16.05
C ASN A 331 2.98 -20.02 15.93
N LEU A 332 2.26 -20.65 15.01
CA LEU A 332 0.89 -20.29 14.72
C LEU A 332 -0.05 -20.43 15.93
N ASN A 333 0.20 -21.42 16.80
CA ASN A 333 -0.62 -21.64 18.00
C ASN A 333 -0.50 -20.47 18.98
N ILE A 334 0.72 -19.96 19.18
CA ILE A 334 0.98 -18.82 20.07
C ILE A 334 0.54 -17.52 19.40
N GLY A 335 0.82 -17.37 18.10
CA GLY A 335 0.49 -16.17 17.33
C GLY A 335 -1.01 -15.88 17.30
N ILE A 336 -1.84 -16.90 17.15
CA ILE A 336 -3.31 -16.76 17.18
C ILE A 336 -3.81 -16.27 18.55
N GLU A 337 -3.27 -16.82 19.64
CA GLU A 337 -3.67 -16.37 20.98
C GLU A 337 -3.15 -14.95 21.28
N SER A 338 -1.91 -14.63 20.87
CA SER A 338 -1.37 -13.27 20.91
C SER A 338 -2.27 -12.27 20.15
N PHE A 339 -2.72 -12.63 18.95
CA PHE A 339 -3.63 -11.82 18.15
C PHE A 339 -4.93 -11.53 18.90
N LYS A 340 -5.57 -12.57 19.47
CA LYS A 340 -6.85 -12.44 20.21
C LYS A 340 -6.75 -11.49 21.41
N THR A 341 -5.58 -11.39 22.07
CA THR A 341 -5.40 -10.50 23.25
C THR A 341 -5.59 -9.01 22.94
N ARG A 342 -5.46 -8.61 21.66
CA ARG A 342 -5.65 -7.23 21.20
C ARG A 342 -7.02 -6.99 20.56
N CYS A 343 -7.84 -8.03 20.41
CA CYS A 343 -9.09 -7.96 19.67
C CYS A 343 -10.30 -7.64 20.54
N HIS A 344 -11.27 -7.02 19.89
CA HIS A 344 -12.66 -7.00 20.30
C HIS A 344 -13.31 -8.32 19.88
N GLN A 345 -14.01 -9.01 20.79
CA GLN A 345 -14.68 -10.26 20.49
C GLN A 345 -16.19 -10.08 20.37
N ILE A 346 -16.77 -10.56 19.26
CA ILE A 346 -18.22 -10.67 19.06
C ILE A 346 -18.53 -12.09 18.58
N GLY A 347 -19.13 -12.91 19.46
CA GLY A 347 -19.38 -14.32 19.17
C GLY A 347 -18.07 -15.09 18.92
N SER A 348 -17.96 -15.71 17.74
CA SER A 348 -16.78 -16.45 17.27
C SER A 348 -15.79 -15.62 16.44
N LYS A 349 -15.94 -14.28 16.44
CA LYS A 349 -15.10 -13.36 15.67
C LYS A 349 -14.28 -12.46 16.59
N TRP A 350 -13.00 -12.30 16.24
CA TRP A 350 -12.05 -11.41 16.91
C TRP A 350 -11.58 -10.36 15.91
N SER A 351 -11.92 -9.09 16.16
CA SER A 351 -11.57 -7.98 15.28
C SER A 351 -10.60 -7.01 15.96
N GLN A 352 -9.64 -6.48 15.21
CA GLN A 352 -8.80 -5.36 15.64
C GLN A 352 -8.53 -4.40 14.49
N ASN A 353 -8.42 -3.11 14.80
CA ASN A 353 -8.06 -2.08 13.82
C ASN A 353 -6.57 -1.78 13.84
N VAL A 354 -5.94 -1.84 12.67
CA VAL A 354 -4.50 -1.64 12.49
C VAL A 354 -4.26 -0.39 11.65
N LEU A 355 -3.47 0.53 12.17
CA LEU A 355 -3.00 1.71 11.43
C LEU A 355 -1.52 1.52 11.08
N VAL A 356 -1.19 1.58 9.79
CA VAL A 356 0.18 1.63 9.30
C VAL A 356 0.53 3.07 8.96
N LEU A 357 1.65 3.56 9.49
CA LEU A 357 2.30 4.82 9.13
C LEU A 357 3.72 4.54 8.65
N ASP A 358 3.92 4.59 7.34
CA ASP A 358 5.25 4.54 6.71
C ASP A 358 5.70 5.96 6.39
N ILE A 359 6.81 6.41 7.00
CA ILE A 359 7.47 7.67 6.64
C ILE A 359 8.81 7.32 5.99
N GLY A 360 8.78 7.27 4.66
CA GLY A 360 9.90 6.94 3.81
C GLY A 360 10.91 8.08 3.63
N GLY A 361 11.74 7.93 2.60
CA GLY A 361 12.71 8.95 2.20
C GLY A 361 12.05 10.18 1.61
N GLY A 362 11.10 10.01 0.69
CA GLY A 362 10.34 11.12 0.11
C GLY A 362 8.82 10.95 0.10
N THR A 363 8.31 9.77 0.46
CA THR A 363 6.85 9.50 0.53
C THR A 363 6.44 9.16 1.95
N THR A 364 5.19 9.52 2.28
CA THR A 364 4.47 9.04 3.45
C THR A 364 3.31 8.20 2.95
N ASP A 365 3.13 7.00 3.50
CA ASP A 365 2.15 6.02 3.05
C ASP A 365 1.37 5.48 4.25
N LEU A 366 0.04 5.43 4.15
CA LEU A 366 -0.86 5.15 5.27
C LEU A 366 -1.98 4.19 4.88
N ALA A 367 -2.24 3.20 5.74
CA ALA A 367 -3.39 2.32 5.61
C ALA A 367 -4.04 2.07 6.98
N LEU A 368 -5.37 2.13 7.02
CA LEU A 368 -6.18 1.70 8.16
C LEU A 368 -6.95 0.44 7.75
N ILE A 369 -6.67 -0.67 8.43
CA ILE A 369 -7.17 -2.00 8.09
C ILE A 369 -7.87 -2.60 9.31
N GLU A 370 -9.09 -3.08 9.14
CA GLU A 370 -9.75 -3.96 10.10
C GLU A 370 -9.33 -5.40 9.81
N LEU A 371 -8.87 -6.11 10.84
CA LEU A 371 -8.50 -7.52 10.75
C LEU A 371 -9.50 -8.35 11.56
N THR A 372 -10.28 -9.21 10.89
CA THR A 372 -11.24 -10.10 11.55
C THR A 372 -10.79 -11.55 11.45
N LEU A 373 -10.50 -12.17 12.59
CA LEU A 373 -10.24 -13.60 12.73
C LEU A 373 -11.53 -14.34 13.08
N GLU A 374 -11.85 -15.40 12.33
CA GLU A 374 -13.00 -16.28 12.57
C GLU A 374 -12.53 -17.74 12.67
N ASP A 375 -13.08 -18.49 13.63
CA ASP A 375 -12.93 -19.95 13.68
C ASP A 375 -13.83 -20.58 12.62
N LYS A 376 -13.21 -21.14 11.57
CA LYS A 376 -13.84 -21.81 10.43
C LYS A 376 -13.53 -23.30 10.41
N THR A 377 -13.27 -23.89 11.59
CA THR A 377 -12.99 -25.32 11.70
C THR A 377 -14.11 -26.13 11.05
N PRO A 378 -13.81 -27.04 10.10
CA PRO A 378 -14.82 -27.83 9.42
C PRO A 378 -15.60 -28.71 10.40
N ILE A 379 -16.84 -29.04 10.03
CA ILE A 379 -17.66 -29.96 10.82
C ILE A 379 -17.14 -31.37 10.57
N PHE A 380 -16.80 -32.07 11.66
CA PHE A 380 -16.47 -33.49 11.64
C PHE A 380 -17.77 -34.29 11.74
N GLY A 381 -17.93 -35.33 10.92
CA GLY A 381 -19.09 -36.22 11.00
C GLY A 381 -19.20 -36.93 12.35
N GLU A 382 -20.38 -37.43 12.73
CA GLU A 382 -20.61 -38.08 14.04
C GLU A 382 -19.66 -39.26 14.34
N ASN A 383 -19.07 -39.88 13.30
CA ASN A 383 -18.13 -40.99 13.39
C ASN A 383 -16.67 -40.62 13.03
N GLU A 384 -16.35 -39.34 12.80
CA GLU A 384 -14.99 -38.89 12.49
C GLU A 384 -14.24 -38.52 13.78
N ASP A 385 -13.03 -39.07 13.96
CA ASP A 385 -12.17 -38.74 15.09
C ASP A 385 -11.62 -37.30 14.95
N ARG A 386 -11.78 -36.48 16.00
CA ARG A 386 -11.24 -35.10 16.05
C ARG A 386 -9.75 -35.08 16.44
N GLY A 387 -9.20 -36.22 16.83
CA GLY A 387 -7.81 -36.39 17.20
C GLY A 387 -7.38 -35.39 18.27
N LEU A 388 -6.24 -34.73 18.06
CA LEU A 388 -5.65 -33.76 18.99
C LEU A 388 -6.32 -32.37 18.94
N GLY A 389 -7.38 -32.18 18.16
CA GLY A 389 -8.25 -31.00 18.27
C GLY A 389 -7.70 -29.70 17.70
N GLY A 390 -6.90 -29.75 16.62
CA GLY A 390 -6.47 -28.57 15.87
C GLY A 390 -7.64 -27.77 15.28
N ARG A 391 -7.42 -26.50 15.01
CA ARG A 391 -8.43 -25.56 14.52
C ARG A 391 -8.03 -24.88 13.22
N TYR A 392 -9.03 -24.56 12.41
CA TYR A 392 -8.84 -23.79 11.19
C TYR A 392 -9.40 -22.38 11.41
N TYR A 393 -8.56 -21.38 11.19
CA TYR A 393 -8.95 -19.98 11.31
C TYR A 393 -8.89 -19.29 9.95
N LYS A 394 -9.83 -18.37 9.73
CA LYS A 394 -9.81 -17.46 8.59
C LYS A 394 -9.64 -16.04 9.08
N LEU A 395 -8.59 -15.37 8.61
CA LEU A 395 -8.34 -13.95 8.84
C LEU A 395 -8.75 -13.15 7.60
N THR A 396 -9.68 -12.22 7.79
CA THR A 396 -10.25 -11.40 6.72
C THR A 396 -9.83 -9.94 6.93
N PRO A 397 -8.85 -9.43 6.17
CA PRO A 397 -8.45 -8.03 6.19
C PRO A 397 -9.42 -7.16 5.38
N LYS A 398 -9.90 -6.05 5.96
CA LYS A 398 -10.79 -5.07 5.31
C LYS A 398 -10.14 -3.69 5.33
N LEU A 399 -9.91 -3.11 4.17
CA LEU A 399 -9.35 -1.76 4.06
C LEU A 399 -10.43 -0.72 4.43
N LEU A 400 -10.25 -0.04 5.56
CA LEU A 400 -11.15 1.02 6.02
C LEU A 400 -10.79 2.37 5.38
N GLY A 401 -9.52 2.59 5.07
CA GLY A 401 -9.08 3.74 4.30
C GLY A 401 -7.57 3.75 4.08
N SER A 402 -7.14 4.54 3.09
CA SER A 402 -5.72 4.73 2.77
C SER A 402 -5.43 6.20 2.49
N SER A 403 -4.23 6.66 2.81
CA SER A 403 -3.77 8.04 2.60
C SER A 403 -2.26 8.07 2.41
N GLY A 404 -1.68 9.26 2.30
CA GLY A 404 -0.25 9.43 2.07
C GLY A 404 0.08 10.73 1.34
N HIS A 405 1.35 10.98 1.06
CA HIS A 405 1.83 12.16 0.33
C HIS A 405 3.13 11.87 -0.42
N LEU A 406 3.21 12.26 -1.70
CA LEU A 406 4.29 11.87 -2.61
C LEU A 406 5.63 12.62 -2.42
N GLN A 407 5.60 13.75 -1.71
CA GLN A 407 6.78 14.59 -1.42
C GLN A 407 6.88 14.97 0.07
N LEU A 408 6.44 14.07 0.96
CA LEU A 408 6.53 14.24 2.41
C LEU A 408 7.32 13.06 2.95
N GLY A 409 8.50 13.32 3.49
CA GLY A 409 9.41 12.27 3.97
C GLY A 409 10.70 12.86 4.51
N GLY A 410 11.67 12.00 4.78
CA GLY A 410 12.97 12.39 5.36
C GLY A 410 13.78 13.41 4.52
N GLU A 411 13.62 13.44 3.21
CA GLU A 411 14.31 14.36 2.30
C GLU A 411 13.77 15.80 2.42
N LEU A 412 12.48 15.99 2.73
CA LEU A 412 11.95 17.33 3.03
C LEU A 412 12.52 17.88 4.34
N ILE A 413 12.70 17.00 5.33
CA ILE A 413 13.38 17.34 6.59
C ILE A 413 14.84 17.73 6.31
N THR A 414 15.55 16.94 5.50
CA THR A 414 16.92 17.25 5.07
C THR A 414 17.00 18.58 4.34
N LEU A 415 16.04 18.90 3.46
CA LEU A 415 15.98 20.18 2.76
C LEU A 415 15.83 21.38 3.71
N ARG A 416 15.03 21.25 4.77
CA ARG A 416 14.92 22.30 5.79
C ARG A 416 16.21 22.48 6.59
N ILE A 417 16.87 21.39 6.93
CA ILE A 417 18.19 21.43 7.61
C ILE A 417 19.26 22.00 6.69
N PHE A 418 19.22 21.69 5.39
CA PHE A 418 20.09 22.27 4.37
C PHE A 418 19.95 23.80 4.34
N ARG A 419 18.71 24.31 4.32
CA ARG A 419 18.44 25.75 4.35
C ARG A 419 18.92 26.40 5.66
N LEU A 420 18.71 25.72 6.80
CA LEU A 420 19.19 26.17 8.11
C LEU A 420 20.72 26.26 8.14
N LEU A 421 21.43 25.21 7.74
CA LEU A 421 22.90 25.20 7.69
C LEU A 421 23.44 26.25 6.72
N LYS A 422 22.85 26.39 5.53
CA LYS A 422 23.20 27.42 4.55
C LYS A 422 23.16 28.81 5.16
N ILE A 423 22.05 29.14 5.83
CA ILE A 423 21.87 30.43 6.49
C ILE A 423 22.81 30.59 7.69
N ALA A 424 23.00 29.55 8.51
CA ALA A 424 23.90 29.61 9.67
C ALA A 424 25.36 29.86 9.25
N ILE A 425 25.81 29.23 8.15
CA ILE A 425 27.12 29.49 7.56
C ILE A 425 27.21 30.93 7.03
N ALA A 426 26.20 31.37 6.28
CA ALA A 426 26.21 32.73 5.72
C ALA A 426 26.21 33.82 6.81
N ASP A 427 25.38 33.66 7.84
CA ASP A 427 25.28 34.59 8.98
C ASP A 427 26.60 34.65 9.75
N TYR A 428 27.21 33.49 10.02
CA TYR A 428 28.51 33.40 10.66
C TYR A 428 29.61 34.11 9.85
N LEU A 429 29.71 33.84 8.55
CA LEU A 429 30.75 34.44 7.70
C LEU A 429 30.60 35.95 7.59
N LEU A 430 29.38 36.46 7.42
CA LEU A 430 29.12 37.90 7.37
C LEU A 430 29.41 38.59 8.72
N THR A 431 29.12 37.92 9.83
CA THR A 431 29.47 38.38 11.18
C THR A 431 30.99 38.44 11.35
N ALA A 432 31.71 37.38 10.97
CA ALA A 432 33.16 37.28 11.10
C ALA A 432 33.89 38.35 10.27
N VAL A 433 33.40 38.64 9.06
CA VAL A 433 33.93 39.75 8.24
C VAL A 433 33.66 41.10 8.89
N THR A 434 32.45 41.31 9.43
CA THR A 434 32.08 42.57 10.09
C THR A 434 32.90 42.84 11.37
N ASN A 435 33.27 41.78 12.09
CA ASN A 435 34.11 41.84 13.28
C ASN A 435 35.61 41.92 12.97
N GLY A 436 36.03 41.65 11.74
CA GLY A 436 37.42 41.61 11.32
C GLY A 436 38.15 40.29 11.65
N ASP A 437 37.42 39.23 12.00
CA ASP A 437 37.94 37.89 12.26
C ASP A 437 38.40 37.20 10.97
N ILE A 438 37.72 37.51 9.86
CA ILE A 438 38.01 37.00 8.51
C ILE A 438 38.15 38.19 7.56
N GLU A 439 39.11 38.11 6.65
CA GLU A 439 39.23 38.99 5.49
C GLU A 439 38.70 38.30 4.23
N CYS A 440 37.75 38.96 3.55
CA CYS A 440 37.16 38.45 2.32
C CYS A 440 36.58 39.59 1.47
N ASP A 441 37.32 40.05 0.46
CA ASP A 441 36.92 41.15 -0.44
C ASP A 441 35.49 40.98 -0.97
N LYS A 442 35.13 39.77 -1.41
CA LYS A 442 33.81 39.45 -1.97
C LYS A 442 32.68 39.67 -0.96
N LEU A 443 32.90 39.32 0.31
CA LEU A 443 31.88 39.47 1.35
C LEU A 443 31.83 40.91 1.88
N GLU A 444 32.95 41.63 1.90
CA GLU A 444 32.99 43.06 2.22
C GLU A 444 32.23 43.89 1.18
N ASP A 445 32.44 43.61 -0.12
CA ASP A 445 31.68 44.22 -1.22
C ASP A 445 30.18 43.90 -1.10
N LEU A 446 29.85 42.65 -0.78
CA LEU A 446 28.46 42.22 -0.58
C LEU A 446 27.78 43.02 0.54
N ILE A 447 28.44 43.18 1.70
CA ILE A 447 27.91 43.94 2.85
C ILE A 447 27.68 45.40 2.49
N SER A 448 28.61 46.02 1.77
CA SER A 448 28.58 47.46 1.49
C SER A 448 27.60 47.87 0.38
N SER A 449 27.25 46.97 -0.54
CA SER A 449 26.55 47.35 -1.78
C SER A 449 25.31 46.54 -2.15
N GLU A 450 25.15 45.34 -1.57
CA GLU A 450 24.23 44.34 -2.14
C GLU A 450 23.34 43.61 -1.12
N LEU A 451 23.60 43.76 0.18
CA LEU A 451 22.76 43.20 1.23
C LEU A 451 21.45 43.97 1.37
N ASN A 452 20.38 43.24 1.69
CA ASN A 452 19.09 43.83 2.00
C ASN A 452 19.19 44.67 3.29
N GLU A 453 18.69 45.90 3.27
CA GLU A 453 18.75 46.86 4.40
C GLU A 453 18.23 46.26 5.72
N ARG A 454 17.31 45.29 5.65
CA ARG A 454 16.77 44.59 6.83
C ARG A 454 17.80 43.82 7.66
N PHE A 455 18.94 43.48 7.07
CA PHE A 455 20.03 42.75 7.71
C PHE A 455 21.21 43.65 8.08
N LEU A 456 21.06 44.97 7.88
CA LEU A 456 22.10 45.96 8.17
C LEU A 456 21.72 46.81 9.40
N GLU A 457 22.73 47.17 10.18
CA GLU A 457 22.65 48.16 11.26
C GLU A 457 23.90 49.04 11.14
N ASP A 458 23.73 50.36 11.02
CA ASP A 458 24.82 51.32 10.75
C ASP A 458 25.72 50.95 9.56
N SER A 459 25.13 50.47 8.45
CA SER A 459 25.82 49.98 7.25
C SER A 459 26.74 48.77 7.48
N LYS A 460 26.57 48.06 8.61
CA LYS A 460 27.27 46.81 8.93
C LYS A 460 26.28 45.66 9.01
N PHE A 461 26.74 44.43 8.77
CA PHE A 461 25.86 43.27 8.94
C PHE A 461 25.46 43.09 10.40
N LYS A 462 24.15 42.91 10.63
CA LYS A 462 23.59 42.62 11.94
C LYS A 462 23.71 41.13 12.25
N SER A 463 24.62 40.79 13.15
CA SER A 463 24.85 39.39 13.55
C SER A 463 23.57 38.67 14.00
N GLY A 464 23.38 37.44 13.52
CA GLY A 464 22.22 36.58 13.77
C GLY A 464 20.93 37.02 13.05
N SER A 465 20.97 38.05 12.21
CA SER A 465 19.76 38.57 11.55
C SER A 465 19.19 37.66 10.48
N LEU A 466 20.03 36.89 9.76
CA LEU A 466 19.56 35.91 8.78
C LEU A 466 19.02 34.68 9.49
N LEU A 467 19.74 34.19 10.50
CA LEU A 467 19.34 32.99 11.25
C LEU A 467 17.97 33.15 11.90
N LYS A 468 17.66 34.34 12.44
CA LYS A 468 16.35 34.67 13.02
C LYS A 468 15.18 34.54 12.03
N CYS A 469 15.42 34.65 10.73
CA CYS A 469 14.37 34.51 9.72
C CYS A 469 13.95 33.06 9.47
N ILE A 470 14.84 32.08 9.76
CA ILE A 470 14.59 30.66 9.50
C ILE A 470 14.49 29.81 10.77
N ASP A 471 15.04 30.24 11.90
CA ASP A 471 15.02 29.52 13.19
C ASP A 471 13.64 29.59 13.89
N LYS A 472 12.62 29.09 13.18
CA LYS A 472 11.21 28.97 13.58
C LYS A 472 10.56 27.78 12.89
N GLU A 473 9.38 27.38 13.35
CA GLU A 473 8.68 26.17 12.87
C GLU A 473 8.21 26.22 11.41
N ASN A 474 7.67 27.37 10.97
CA ASN A 474 7.10 27.56 9.63
C ASN A 474 7.59 28.88 9.00
N PRO A 475 8.87 28.96 8.60
CA PRO A 475 9.43 30.19 8.08
C PRO A 475 8.94 30.53 6.66
N GLU A 476 8.48 29.56 5.87
CA GLU A 476 8.20 29.72 4.43
C GLU A 476 7.09 30.71 4.09
N GLY A 477 6.18 31.01 5.04
CA GLY A 477 5.12 32.00 4.86
C GLY A 477 5.53 33.46 5.07
N ASP A 478 6.77 33.71 5.49
CA ASP A 478 7.29 35.05 5.79
C ASP A 478 8.14 35.59 4.64
N VAL A 479 7.88 36.83 4.21
CA VAL A 479 8.71 37.51 3.20
C VAL A 479 10.19 37.57 3.63
N ALA A 480 10.46 37.67 4.94
CA ALA A 480 11.81 37.66 5.50
C ALA A 480 12.59 36.38 5.25
N PHE A 481 11.90 35.25 5.12
CA PHE A 481 12.54 33.96 4.84
C PHE A 481 13.16 33.94 3.45
N LYS A 482 12.42 34.43 2.44
CA LYS A 482 12.92 34.48 1.07
C LYS A 482 14.12 35.41 0.94
N ASP A 483 14.05 36.60 1.55
CA ASP A 483 15.17 37.54 1.58
C ASP A 483 16.42 36.96 2.24
N ALA A 484 16.25 36.19 3.32
CA ALA A 484 17.37 35.54 4.02
C ALA A 484 18.01 34.44 3.15
N LEU A 485 17.21 33.62 2.45
CA LEU A 485 17.73 32.61 1.52
C LEU A 485 18.41 33.23 0.31
N ASP A 486 17.84 34.29 -0.27
CA ASP A 486 18.44 35.01 -1.39
C ASP A 486 19.76 35.68 -0.97
N THR A 487 19.83 36.20 0.26
CA THR A 487 21.08 36.71 0.84
C THR A 487 22.11 35.60 1.04
N ALA A 488 21.71 34.47 1.63
CA ALA A 488 22.60 33.33 1.85
C ALA A 488 23.09 32.71 0.54
N GLU A 489 22.28 32.73 -0.53
CA GLU A 489 22.67 32.30 -1.88
C GLU A 489 23.80 33.16 -2.47
N LYS A 490 23.93 34.43 -2.07
CA LYS A 490 25.06 35.28 -2.49
C LYS A 490 26.37 34.91 -1.78
N VAL A 491 26.27 34.41 -0.54
CA VAL A 491 27.42 33.98 0.27
C VAL A 491 27.86 32.56 -0.09
N LEU A 492 26.93 31.61 -0.09
CA LEU A 492 27.14 30.20 -0.38
C LEU A 492 26.18 29.75 -1.50
N PRO A 493 26.55 29.93 -2.77
CA PRO A 493 25.67 29.65 -3.90
C PRO A 493 25.46 28.14 -4.11
N THR A 494 24.20 27.69 -4.14
CA THR A 494 23.85 26.28 -4.38
C THR A 494 22.81 26.07 -5.48
N ARG A 495 22.14 27.13 -5.95
CA ARG A 495 21.11 27.03 -7.00
C ARG A 495 21.75 26.69 -8.35
N TRP A 496 21.70 25.42 -8.74
CA TRP A 496 22.41 24.89 -9.91
C TRP A 496 21.59 24.81 -11.20
N GLN A 497 20.26 25.00 -11.15
CA GLN A 497 19.40 24.90 -12.35
C GLN A 497 19.87 25.79 -13.52
N GLN A 498 20.31 27.02 -13.22
CA GLN A 498 20.83 27.98 -14.20
C GLN A 498 22.34 28.18 -14.10
N ALA A 499 22.99 27.51 -13.14
CA ALA A 499 24.41 27.66 -12.84
C ALA A 499 25.02 26.30 -12.44
N PRO A 500 25.20 25.37 -13.40
CA PRO A 500 25.59 23.99 -13.14
C PRO A 500 26.86 23.85 -12.29
N GLN A 501 27.78 24.81 -12.34
CA GLN A 501 29.00 24.84 -11.53
C GLN A 501 28.76 24.80 -10.01
N ARG A 502 27.55 25.12 -9.54
CA ARG A 502 27.17 25.09 -8.11
C ARG A 502 26.73 23.70 -7.61
N LEU A 503 26.66 22.72 -8.50
CA LEU A 503 26.20 21.36 -8.20
C LEU A 503 27.04 20.70 -7.09
N GLN A 504 28.35 20.95 -7.08
CA GLN A 504 29.25 20.42 -6.05
C GLN A 504 28.90 20.97 -4.66
N THR A 505 28.83 22.30 -4.54
CA THR A 505 28.47 22.98 -3.30
C THR A 505 27.11 22.49 -2.76
N PHE A 506 26.12 22.32 -3.66
CA PHE A 506 24.82 21.78 -3.29
C PHE A 506 24.94 20.38 -2.66
N TYR A 507 25.60 19.42 -3.32
CA TYR A 507 25.68 18.06 -2.80
C TYR A 507 26.56 17.93 -1.55
N THR A 508 27.64 18.70 -1.43
CA THR A 508 28.46 18.72 -0.21
C THR A 508 27.64 19.25 0.97
N LEU A 509 26.89 20.34 0.80
CA LEU A 509 26.01 20.86 1.86
C LEU A 509 24.84 19.92 2.16
N TRP A 510 24.29 19.24 1.15
CA TRP A 510 23.25 18.22 1.32
C TRP A 510 23.72 17.05 2.18
N ASP A 511 24.93 16.54 1.94
CA ASP A 511 25.52 15.46 2.74
C ASP A 511 25.72 15.89 4.21
N HIS A 512 26.13 17.14 4.44
CA HIS A 512 26.20 17.71 5.80
C HIS A 512 24.83 17.84 6.46
N ALA A 513 23.80 18.24 5.72
CA ALA A 513 22.43 18.32 6.23
C ALA A 513 21.86 16.94 6.59
N GLU A 514 22.11 15.91 5.78
CA GLU A 514 21.72 14.54 6.08
C GLU A 514 22.43 14.01 7.34
N ALA A 515 23.74 14.27 7.46
CA ALA A 515 24.52 13.91 8.64
C ALA A 515 24.01 14.62 9.90
N ALA A 516 23.67 15.91 9.81
CA ALA A 516 23.07 16.67 10.90
C ALA A 516 21.71 16.09 11.31
N LYS A 517 20.84 15.76 10.36
CA LYS A 517 19.55 15.09 10.62
C LYS A 517 19.73 13.79 11.38
N LEU A 518 20.64 12.93 10.92
CA LEU A 518 20.89 11.62 11.53
C LEU A 518 21.54 11.72 12.91
N LYS A 519 22.37 12.74 13.16
CA LYS A 519 23.01 12.97 14.48
C LYS A 519 22.04 13.59 15.49
N LEU A 520 21.35 14.66 15.11
CA LEU A 520 20.48 15.42 16.01
C LEU A 520 19.12 14.74 16.23
N GLY A 521 18.68 13.91 15.29
CA GLY A 521 17.43 13.15 15.38
C GLY A 521 17.48 11.86 16.19
N GLN A 522 18.63 11.51 16.79
CA GLN A 522 18.81 10.28 17.58
C GLN A 522 17.95 10.27 18.85
N LYS A 523 17.57 9.08 19.32
CA LYS A 523 16.86 8.91 20.58
C LYS A 523 17.78 9.18 21.76
N HIS A 524 17.36 10.03 22.69
CA HIS A 524 18.10 10.26 23.93
C HIS A 524 17.98 9.02 24.83
N PHE A 525 19.09 8.35 25.12
CA PHE A 525 19.11 7.29 26.12
C PHE A 525 19.07 7.92 27.52
N SER A 526 18.01 7.64 28.27
CA SER A 526 17.71 8.19 29.60
C SER A 526 18.68 7.77 30.73
N ASN A 527 19.81 7.13 30.42
CA ASN A 527 20.73 6.57 31.41
C ASN A 527 22.03 7.37 31.62
N THR A 528 22.27 8.46 30.89
CA THR A 528 23.38 9.36 31.20
C THR A 528 22.86 10.60 31.89
N SER A 529 23.26 10.78 33.15
CA SER A 529 23.03 11.94 34.03
C SER A 529 23.58 13.28 33.51
N ASN A 530 24.00 13.37 32.25
CA ASN A 530 24.36 14.60 31.57
C ASN A 530 23.30 14.93 30.53
N ASN A 531 22.45 15.90 30.87
CA ASN A 531 21.43 16.52 30.02
C ASN A 531 22.06 17.39 28.90
N SER A 532 23.15 16.91 28.29
CA SER A 532 23.85 17.60 27.21
C SER A 532 23.01 17.50 25.93
N LEU A 533 22.46 18.63 25.49
CA LEU A 533 21.84 18.74 24.17
C LEU A 533 22.85 18.29 23.10
N LEU A 534 22.39 17.53 22.11
CA LEU A 534 23.25 17.10 21.01
C LEU A 534 23.54 18.32 20.13
N THR A 535 24.78 18.45 19.68
CA THR A 535 25.20 19.50 18.74
C THR A 535 25.82 18.88 17.50
N PHE A 536 25.60 19.50 16.35
CA PHE A 536 26.27 19.20 15.10
C PHE A 536 27.11 20.39 14.70
N THR A 537 28.41 20.17 14.56
CA THR A 537 29.39 21.23 14.29
C THR A 537 30.07 20.98 12.96
N LEU A 538 30.04 22.00 12.09
CA LEU A 538 30.90 22.09 10.92
C LEU A 538 32.18 22.83 11.33
N ASN A 539 33.32 22.23 11.05
CA ASN A 539 34.63 22.79 11.34
C ASN A 539 35.17 23.64 10.17
N GLU A 540 36.32 24.28 10.42
CA GLU A 540 36.99 25.14 9.44
C GLU A 540 37.28 24.41 8.12
N GLN A 541 37.70 23.15 8.16
CA GLN A 541 37.98 22.37 6.96
C GLN A 541 36.72 22.17 6.11
N GLN A 542 35.60 21.83 6.73
CA GLN A 542 34.33 21.60 6.05
C GLN A 542 33.74 22.90 5.48
N ILE A 543 33.82 24.00 6.24
CA ILE A 543 33.38 25.32 5.76
C ILE A 543 34.31 25.82 4.65
N GLY A 544 35.62 25.62 4.81
CA GLY A 544 36.62 25.96 3.80
C GLY A 544 36.41 25.20 2.50
N GLU A 545 36.05 23.92 2.55
CA GLU A 545 35.70 23.11 1.37
C GLU A 545 34.51 23.72 0.60
N LEU A 546 33.42 24.07 1.29
CA LEU A 546 32.23 24.69 0.70
C LEU A 546 32.54 26.04 0.04
N LEU A 547 33.40 26.85 0.67
CA LEU A 547 33.79 28.17 0.15
C LEU A 547 34.74 28.05 -1.04
N LEU A 548 35.67 27.10 -1.02
CA LEU A 548 36.56 26.80 -2.13
C LEU A 548 35.77 26.42 -3.39
N GLN A 549 34.78 25.54 -3.25
CA GLN A 549 33.86 25.13 -4.32
C GLN A 549 33.06 26.31 -4.88
N SER A 550 32.82 27.33 -4.06
CA SER A 550 32.07 28.55 -4.41
C SER A 550 32.96 29.71 -4.89
N ALA A 551 34.26 29.46 -5.09
CA ALA A 551 35.28 30.44 -5.44
C ALA A 551 35.34 31.65 -4.47
N VAL A 552 35.01 31.44 -3.20
CA VAL A 552 35.14 32.45 -2.14
C VAL A 552 36.49 32.25 -1.45
N LYS A 553 37.40 33.20 -1.65
CA LYS A 553 38.70 33.22 -0.95
C LYS A 553 38.57 34.00 0.35
N PHE A 554 39.13 33.48 1.42
CA PHE A 554 39.14 34.16 2.71
C PHE A 554 40.45 33.90 3.45
N GLN A 555 40.82 34.79 4.37
CA GLN A 555 41.95 34.63 5.29
C GLN A 555 41.48 34.82 6.73
N VAL A 556 41.87 33.90 7.61
CA VAL A 556 41.55 33.96 9.04
C VAL A 556 42.57 34.85 9.75
N ARG A 557 42.11 35.88 10.47
CA ARG A 557 42.94 36.86 11.16
C ARG A 557 43.00 36.65 12.68
N SER A 558 41.96 36.07 13.30
CA SER A 558 41.91 35.75 14.74
C SER A 558 41.96 34.24 14.98
N GLY A 559 42.58 33.80 16.09
CA GLY A 559 42.84 32.38 16.39
C GLY A 559 41.63 31.56 16.86
N GLU A 560 40.40 32.08 16.72
CA GLU A 560 39.19 31.30 16.97
C GLU A 560 38.90 30.42 15.75
N SER A 561 38.75 29.12 15.98
CA SER A 561 38.48 28.17 14.89
C SER A 561 37.13 28.47 14.25
N ILE A 562 37.12 28.69 12.92
CA ILE A 562 35.88 28.83 12.16
C ILE A 562 35.02 27.60 12.39
N SER A 563 33.85 27.80 13.01
CA SER A 563 32.93 26.72 13.27
C SER A 563 31.50 27.21 13.33
N VAL A 564 30.60 26.40 12.76
CA VAL A 564 29.16 26.63 12.81
C VAL A 564 28.54 25.43 13.50
N SER A 565 27.81 25.68 14.59
CA SER A 565 27.11 24.63 15.32
C SER A 565 25.61 24.88 15.27
N ILE A 566 24.85 23.80 15.06
CA ILE A 566 23.42 23.77 15.30
C ILE A 566 23.10 22.76 16.40
N ASP A 567 22.12 23.07 17.23
CA ASP A 567 21.70 22.23 18.36
C ASP A 567 20.40 21.46 18.07
N SER A 568 20.02 20.59 19.03
CA SER A 568 18.76 19.85 18.98
C SER A 568 17.52 20.74 18.85
N GLN A 569 17.49 21.93 19.47
CA GLN A 569 16.31 22.80 19.44
C GLN A 569 16.11 23.43 18.05
N GLN A 570 17.19 23.88 17.42
CA GLN A 570 17.15 24.40 16.05
C GLN A 570 16.75 23.30 15.06
N PHE A 571 17.27 22.08 15.25
CA PHE A 571 16.85 20.90 14.48
C PHE A 571 15.35 20.62 14.64
N GLU A 572 14.85 20.59 15.88
CA GLU A 572 13.44 20.32 16.17
C GLU A 572 12.52 21.34 15.49
N LYS A 573 12.81 22.64 15.60
CA LYS A 573 12.03 23.69 14.92
C LYS A 573 12.02 23.50 13.39
N ALA A 574 13.16 23.15 12.80
CA ALA A 574 13.24 22.92 11.36
C ALA A 574 12.45 21.67 10.94
N ALA A 575 12.53 20.58 11.70
CA ALA A 575 12.00 19.27 11.35
C ALA A 575 10.53 19.05 11.73
N ILE A 576 10.00 19.76 12.73
CA ILE A 576 8.71 19.42 13.36
C ILE A 576 7.51 19.58 12.43
N SER A 577 7.49 20.58 11.55
CA SER A 577 6.32 20.86 10.72
C SER A 577 6.03 19.77 9.66
N PRO A 578 7.01 19.28 8.89
CA PRO A 578 6.82 18.09 8.04
C PRO A 578 6.38 16.84 8.82
N ILE A 579 6.89 16.66 10.05
CA ILE A 579 6.51 15.53 10.93
C ILE A 579 5.05 15.68 11.39
N LYS A 580 4.65 16.87 11.83
CA LYS A 580 3.26 17.20 12.18
C LYS A 580 2.32 17.02 10.99
N GLU A 581 2.73 17.40 9.78
CA GLU A 581 1.94 17.16 8.58
C GLU A 581 1.71 15.65 8.37
N ALA A 582 2.76 14.83 8.44
CA ALA A 582 2.65 13.38 8.25
C ALA A 582 1.76 12.69 9.31
N ILE A 583 1.93 13.06 10.58
CA ILE A 583 1.14 12.52 11.69
C ILE A 583 -0.30 13.06 11.67
N GLY A 584 -0.49 14.30 11.26
CA GLY A 584 -1.81 14.91 11.06
C GLY A 584 -2.63 14.19 9.98
N ILE A 585 -2.00 13.72 8.91
CA ILE A 585 -2.65 12.86 7.90
C ILE A 585 -3.09 11.53 8.53
N ALA A 586 -2.24 10.91 9.34
CA ALA A 586 -2.55 9.64 10.04
C ALA A 586 -3.73 9.81 11.02
N LYS A 587 -3.68 10.87 11.84
CA LYS A 587 -4.75 11.25 12.78
C LYS A 587 -6.06 11.50 12.04
N GLY A 588 -6.03 12.31 10.98
CA GLY A 588 -7.21 12.63 10.18
C GLY A 588 -7.85 11.39 9.56
N LEU A 589 -7.04 10.46 9.04
CA LEU A 589 -7.53 9.18 8.52
C LEU A 589 -8.20 8.35 9.63
N MET A 590 -7.54 8.17 10.76
CA MET A 590 -8.06 7.44 11.92
C MET A 590 -9.40 8.01 12.40
N GLU A 591 -9.44 9.31 12.69
CA GLU A 591 -10.63 9.97 13.26
C GLU A 591 -11.79 9.98 12.27
N SER A 592 -11.52 10.20 10.98
CA SER A 592 -12.56 10.22 9.95
C SER A 592 -13.19 8.85 9.71
N ARG A 593 -12.45 7.74 9.91
CA ARG A 593 -12.93 6.39 9.61
C ARG A 593 -13.54 5.69 10.82
N LEU A 594 -13.07 5.97 12.03
CA LEU A 594 -13.57 5.32 13.24
C LEU A 594 -14.73 6.08 13.92
N LYS A 595 -15.01 7.33 13.53
CA LYS A 595 -16.09 8.14 14.09
C LYS A 595 -17.50 7.59 13.87
N SER A 596 -17.72 6.80 12.82
CA SER A 596 -19.05 6.28 12.46
C SER A 596 -19.58 5.20 13.41
N GLU A 597 -18.72 4.54 14.18
CA GLU A 597 -19.10 3.44 15.07
C GLU A 597 -18.72 3.73 16.53
N LYS A 598 -19.68 3.56 17.45
CA LYS A 598 -19.42 3.77 18.88
C LYS A 598 -18.38 2.76 19.37
N ASN A 599 -17.34 3.25 20.05
CA ASN A 599 -16.26 2.47 20.69
C ASN A 599 -15.20 1.83 19.76
N GLN A 600 -15.15 2.16 18.47
CA GLN A 600 -14.02 1.74 17.64
C GLN A 600 -12.76 2.59 17.92
N LYS A 601 -11.60 1.92 18.00
CA LYS A 601 -10.29 2.54 18.20
C LYS A 601 -9.25 1.82 17.36
N VAL A 602 -8.09 2.44 17.14
CA VAL A 602 -6.90 1.75 16.64
C VAL A 602 -6.32 0.90 17.76
N ASP A 603 -6.19 -0.40 17.51
CA ASP A 603 -5.69 -1.40 18.45
C ASP A 603 -4.20 -1.67 18.26
N TRP A 604 -3.67 -1.39 17.07
CA TRP A 604 -2.28 -1.60 16.72
C TRP A 604 -1.79 -0.52 15.75
N LEU A 605 -0.72 0.18 16.15
CA LEU A 605 -0.01 1.13 15.30
C LEU A 605 1.31 0.52 14.83
N ILE A 606 1.49 0.45 13.52
CA ILE A 606 2.72 -0.03 12.88
C ILE A 606 3.43 1.17 12.28
N LEU A 607 4.69 1.36 12.67
CA LEU A 607 5.56 2.39 12.12
C LEU A 607 6.57 1.71 11.18
N SER A 608 6.66 2.24 9.96
CA SER A 608 7.61 1.81 8.92
C SER A 608 8.34 3.02 8.33
N GLY A 609 9.39 2.75 7.55
CA GLY A 609 10.23 3.77 6.95
C GLY A 609 11.30 4.32 7.89
N LYS A 610 12.45 4.68 7.32
CA LYS A 610 13.64 5.12 8.07
C LYS A 610 13.43 6.43 8.83
N THR A 611 12.49 7.28 8.38
CA THR A 611 12.22 8.56 9.04
C THR A 611 11.49 8.38 10.37
N CYS A 612 10.75 7.29 10.55
CA CYS A 612 10.13 6.93 11.83
C CYS A 612 11.16 6.62 12.95
N ASN A 613 12.45 6.49 12.62
CA ASN A 613 13.51 6.34 13.61
C ASN A 613 13.84 7.64 14.36
N LEU A 614 13.43 8.79 13.84
CA LEU A 614 13.67 10.09 14.48
C LEU A 614 12.91 10.17 15.82
N ASN A 615 13.59 10.60 16.89
CA ASN A 615 12.98 10.74 18.21
C ASN A 615 11.73 11.64 18.18
N LEU A 616 11.80 12.71 17.38
CA LEU A 616 10.74 13.70 17.21
C LEU A 616 9.44 13.10 16.63
N VAL A 617 9.53 12.06 15.80
CA VAL A 617 8.34 11.36 15.27
C VAL A 617 7.62 10.64 16.42
N GLN A 618 8.35 9.94 17.28
CA GLN A 618 7.75 9.25 18.43
C GLN A 618 7.12 10.22 19.44
N GLN A 619 7.78 11.36 19.70
CA GLN A 619 7.25 12.42 20.55
C GLN A 619 5.96 13.01 19.97
N GLN A 620 5.95 13.37 18.69
CA GLN A 620 4.77 13.96 18.07
C GLN A 620 3.61 12.96 17.94
N ILE A 621 3.89 11.67 17.71
CA ILE A 621 2.83 10.63 17.76
C ILE A 621 2.23 10.57 19.16
N TYR A 622 3.05 10.59 20.22
CA TYR A 622 2.56 10.63 21.60
C TYR A 622 1.65 11.84 21.85
N GLU A 623 2.11 13.04 21.50
CA GLU A 623 1.33 14.28 21.66
C GLU A 623 -0.01 14.21 20.93
N GLU A 624 -0.01 13.84 19.65
CA GLU A 624 -1.24 13.87 18.83
C GLU A 624 -2.21 12.74 19.15
N PHE A 625 -1.71 11.53 19.41
CA PHE A 625 -2.55 10.34 19.56
C PHE A 625 -3.02 10.14 20.99
N SER A 626 -2.27 10.61 22.01
CA SER A 626 -2.71 10.52 23.40
C SER A 626 -3.96 11.38 23.69
N GLU A 627 -4.16 12.44 22.91
CA GLU A 627 -5.34 13.31 22.99
C GLU A 627 -6.56 12.78 22.21
N SER A 628 -6.35 11.83 21.29
CA SER A 628 -7.43 11.34 20.42
C SER A 628 -8.27 10.26 21.13
N PRO A 629 -9.62 10.33 21.10
CA PRO A 629 -10.46 9.30 21.72
C PRO A 629 -10.42 7.95 20.98
N TYR A 630 -9.89 7.93 19.75
CA TYR A 630 -9.79 6.76 18.88
C TYR A 630 -8.46 6.01 19.00
N PHE A 631 -7.57 6.43 19.91
CA PHE A 631 -6.34 5.72 20.23
C PHE A 631 -6.20 5.60 21.75
N VAL A 632 -5.69 4.47 22.24
CA VAL A 632 -5.33 4.31 23.66
C VAL A 632 -3.84 4.10 23.73
N TRP A 633 -3.14 5.04 24.35
CA TRP A 633 -1.69 4.94 24.47
C TRP A 633 -1.28 3.68 25.22
N ASN A 634 -0.61 2.79 24.50
CA ASN A 634 0.00 1.59 25.05
C ASN A 634 1.24 1.28 24.20
N PRO A 635 2.46 1.40 24.75
CA PRO A 635 3.69 1.12 24.02
C PRO A 635 3.73 -0.28 23.39
N GLU A 636 3.11 -1.28 24.01
CA GLU A 636 3.03 -2.67 23.47
C GLU A 636 2.17 -2.78 22.21
N ARG A 637 1.33 -1.76 21.93
CA ARG A 637 0.49 -1.66 20.74
C ARG A 637 1.13 -0.81 19.64
N ILE A 638 2.37 -0.36 19.83
CA ILE A 638 3.12 0.42 18.84
C ILE A 638 4.32 -0.41 18.41
N THR A 639 4.37 -0.77 17.13
CA THR A 639 5.45 -1.58 16.57
C THR A 639 6.33 -0.72 15.68
N PHE A 640 7.63 -0.67 16.00
CA PHE A 640 8.67 -0.12 15.14
C PHE A 640 9.91 -1.02 15.25
N VAL A 641 10.31 -1.65 14.14
CA VAL A 641 11.50 -2.52 14.11
C VAL A 641 12.45 -2.01 13.05
N LEU A 642 13.51 -1.34 13.49
CA LEU A 642 14.46 -0.61 12.64
C LEU A 642 14.99 -1.48 11.49
N GLU A 643 15.39 -2.72 11.81
CA GLU A 643 15.97 -3.73 10.92
C GLU A 643 15.08 -4.05 9.70
N PHE A 644 13.75 -3.94 9.86
CA PHE A 644 12.81 -4.31 8.81
C PHE A 644 12.13 -3.11 8.15
N THR A 645 12.47 -1.87 8.54
CA THR A 645 11.80 -0.65 8.02
C THR A 645 11.89 -0.46 6.50
N LYS A 646 12.81 -1.13 5.81
CA LYS A 646 12.88 -1.16 4.34
C LYS A 646 12.55 -2.50 3.72
N LEU A 647 12.86 -3.60 4.39
CA LEU A 647 12.53 -4.92 3.88
C LEU A 647 11.03 -5.23 3.96
N ALA A 648 10.31 -4.67 4.93
CA ALA A 648 8.91 -4.98 5.20
C ALA A 648 8.02 -4.84 3.96
N THR A 649 8.27 -3.83 3.13
CA THR A 649 7.48 -3.57 1.93
C THR A 649 7.65 -4.67 0.88
N SER A 650 8.87 -4.97 0.44
CA SER A 650 9.10 -6.02 -0.58
C SER A 650 8.77 -7.42 -0.04
N ALA A 651 9.13 -7.73 1.22
CA ALA A 651 8.83 -9.01 1.83
C ALA A 651 7.33 -9.21 2.06
N GLY A 652 6.63 -8.17 2.49
CA GLY A 652 5.18 -8.17 2.68
C GLY A 652 4.42 -8.39 1.37
N ALA A 653 4.81 -7.71 0.29
CA ALA A 653 4.24 -7.91 -1.03
C ALA A 653 4.51 -9.33 -1.57
N CYS A 654 5.73 -9.83 -1.38
CA CYS A 654 6.11 -11.19 -1.78
C CYS A 654 5.28 -12.26 -1.04
N TYR A 655 5.07 -12.07 0.26
CA TYR A 655 4.25 -12.96 1.08
C TYR A 655 2.76 -12.84 0.76
N ALA A 656 2.26 -11.63 0.50
CA ALA A 656 0.88 -11.40 0.08
C ALA A 656 0.54 -12.18 -1.20
N GLU A 657 1.45 -12.19 -2.17
CA GLU A 657 1.30 -12.95 -3.40
C GLU A 657 1.37 -14.45 -3.16
N LYS A 658 2.23 -14.92 -2.24
CA LYS A 658 2.26 -16.31 -1.79
C LYS A 658 0.90 -16.74 -1.24
N LEU A 659 0.34 -15.97 -0.31
CA LEU A 659 -0.98 -16.23 0.28
C LEU A 659 -2.11 -16.19 -0.76
N ARG A 660 -2.01 -15.31 -1.76
CA ARG A 660 -3.00 -15.22 -2.84
C ARG A 660 -3.00 -16.46 -3.73
N ARG A 661 -1.83 -17.04 -4.01
CA ARG A 661 -1.67 -18.23 -4.86
C ARG A 661 -1.91 -19.55 -4.13
N PHE A 662 -1.50 -19.65 -2.86
CA PHE A 662 -1.61 -20.85 -2.05
C PHE A 662 -2.75 -20.72 -1.04
N ARG A 663 -3.94 -21.18 -1.43
CA ARG A 663 -5.12 -21.30 -0.55
C ARG A 663 -5.35 -22.77 -0.23
N PHE A 664 -5.64 -23.07 1.03
CA PHE A 664 -5.99 -24.41 1.47
C PHE A 664 -7.49 -24.47 1.74
N ASP A 665 -8.14 -25.53 1.30
CA ASP A 665 -9.54 -25.74 1.65
C ASP A 665 -9.66 -26.24 3.12
N PRO A 666 -10.65 -25.76 3.90
CA PRO A 666 -10.86 -26.23 5.26
C PRO A 666 -11.06 -27.75 5.36
N GLU A 667 -11.78 -28.38 4.41
CA GLU A 667 -12.01 -29.82 4.40
C GLU A 667 -10.71 -30.60 4.11
N GLU A 668 -9.89 -30.11 3.18
CA GLU A 668 -8.57 -30.70 2.88
C GLU A 668 -7.62 -30.65 4.09
N SER A 669 -7.86 -29.70 5.00
CA SER A 669 -7.04 -29.52 6.21
C SER A 669 -7.36 -30.51 7.33
N LYS A 670 -8.46 -31.28 7.28
CA LYS A 670 -8.92 -32.17 8.37
C LYS A 670 -7.84 -33.11 8.91
N THR A 671 -6.98 -33.64 8.05
CA THR A 671 -5.86 -34.54 8.43
C THR A 671 -4.79 -33.84 9.28
N LEU A 672 -4.54 -32.56 9.04
CA LEU A 672 -3.59 -31.76 9.83
C LEU A 672 -4.23 -31.38 11.18
N LEU A 673 -5.52 -31.03 11.16
CA LEU A 673 -6.26 -30.66 12.36
C LEU A 673 -6.37 -31.83 13.35
N THR A 674 -6.58 -33.06 12.87
CA THR A 674 -6.57 -34.28 13.70
C THR A 674 -5.22 -34.55 14.36
N LYS A 675 -4.12 -34.09 13.75
CA LYS A 675 -2.76 -34.14 14.33
C LYS A 675 -2.49 -32.97 15.29
N GLY A 676 -3.47 -32.12 15.57
CA GLY A 676 -3.37 -31.01 16.52
C GLY A 676 -2.74 -29.73 15.93
N ALA A 677 -2.46 -29.70 14.62
CA ALA A 677 -1.95 -28.51 13.98
C ALA A 677 -3.08 -27.50 13.75
N ASN A 678 -2.88 -26.25 14.13
CA ASN A 678 -3.75 -25.16 13.68
C ASN A 678 -3.42 -24.77 12.24
N GLN A 679 -4.41 -24.25 11.53
CA GLN A 679 -4.27 -23.69 10.19
C GLN A 679 -4.83 -22.27 10.16
N LEU A 680 -4.22 -21.40 9.35
CA LEU A 680 -4.63 -20.01 9.18
C LEU A 680 -4.68 -19.67 7.69
N GLU A 681 -5.88 -19.36 7.21
CA GLU A 681 -6.10 -18.73 5.91
C GLU A 681 -6.11 -17.22 6.08
N ILE A 682 -5.40 -16.49 5.23
CA ILE A 682 -5.46 -15.03 5.17
C ILE A 682 -6.09 -14.64 3.83
N ASP A 683 -7.28 -14.06 3.87
CA ASP A 683 -8.01 -13.67 2.65
C ASP A 683 -7.55 -12.31 2.13
N VAL A 684 -6.31 -12.27 1.62
CA VAL A 684 -5.66 -11.05 1.14
C VAL A 684 -6.50 -10.31 0.08
N LYS A 685 -7.33 -11.01 -0.69
CA LYS A 685 -8.15 -10.38 -1.73
C LYS A 685 -9.20 -9.42 -1.16
N ASN A 686 -9.65 -9.64 0.07
CA ASN A 686 -10.65 -8.79 0.72
C ASN A 686 -10.16 -7.35 0.96
N LEU A 687 -8.83 -7.11 0.93
CA LEU A 687 -8.26 -5.76 0.93
C LEU A 687 -8.69 -4.92 -0.27
N PHE A 688 -9.06 -5.55 -1.39
CA PHE A 688 -9.39 -4.88 -2.65
C PHE A 688 -10.90 -4.78 -2.90
N TYR A 689 -11.73 -5.22 -1.95
CA TYR A 689 -13.19 -5.20 -2.11
C TYR A 689 -13.83 -3.92 -1.55
N TYR A 690 -13.03 -2.95 -1.11
CA TYR A 690 -13.54 -1.72 -0.49
C TYR A 690 -12.78 -0.51 -1.02
N LEU A 691 -13.51 0.57 -1.31
CA LEU A 691 -12.87 1.81 -1.72
C LEU A 691 -12.05 2.42 -0.59
N PRO A 692 -10.81 2.85 -0.84
CA PRO A 692 -9.92 3.35 0.21
C PRO A 692 -10.12 4.83 0.57
N CYS A 693 -10.85 5.58 -0.24
CA CYS A 693 -11.00 7.03 -0.09
C CYS A 693 -12.35 7.53 -0.65
N ASN A 694 -12.68 8.78 -0.35
CA ASN A 694 -13.86 9.43 -0.92
C ASN A 694 -13.51 10.05 -2.27
N PHE A 695 -14.46 10.03 -3.21
CA PHE A 695 -14.37 10.79 -4.46
C PHE A 695 -15.49 11.81 -4.54
N LYS A 696 -15.16 13.07 -4.80
CA LYS A 696 -16.11 14.18 -4.89
C LYS A 696 -16.02 14.90 -6.24
N ARG A 697 -17.16 15.34 -6.77
CA ARG A 697 -17.27 16.23 -7.94
C ARG A 697 -17.50 17.66 -7.46
N LYS A 698 -16.81 18.64 -8.06
CA LYS A 698 -17.16 20.06 -7.86
C LYS A 698 -18.31 20.45 -8.79
N THR A 699 -19.32 21.14 -8.27
CA THR A 699 -20.40 21.73 -9.06
C THR A 699 -19.99 23.10 -9.62
N GLN A 700 -20.81 23.66 -10.50
CA GLN A 700 -20.63 25.04 -10.98
C GLN A 700 -20.71 26.09 -9.86
N SER A 701 -21.45 25.81 -8.78
CA SER A 701 -21.50 26.64 -7.56
C SER A 701 -20.28 26.46 -6.64
N ASN A 702 -19.30 25.64 -7.04
CA ASN A 702 -18.14 25.24 -6.25
C ASN A 702 -18.48 24.40 -4.99
N ASP A 703 -19.71 23.92 -4.89
CA ASP A 703 -20.11 22.92 -3.90
C ASP A 703 -19.49 21.56 -4.25
N THR A 704 -19.29 20.70 -3.25
CA THR A 704 -18.76 19.35 -3.48
C THR A 704 -19.85 18.30 -3.32
N LEU A 705 -20.02 17.48 -4.35
CA LEU A 705 -20.95 16.36 -4.36
C LEU A 705 -20.17 15.05 -4.23
N LEU A 706 -20.58 14.22 -3.26
CA LEU A 706 -20.01 12.90 -3.08
C LEU A 706 -20.42 11.98 -4.24
N ILE A 707 -19.43 11.30 -4.82
CA ILE A 707 -19.61 10.32 -5.90
C ILE A 707 -19.49 8.92 -5.30
N PHE A 708 -18.37 8.66 -4.61
CA PHE A 708 -18.07 7.42 -3.95
C PHE A 708 -17.52 7.69 -2.55
N SER A 709 -17.84 6.80 -1.62
CA SER A 709 -17.40 6.86 -0.23
C SER A 709 -16.30 5.84 0.02
N ALA A 710 -15.34 6.15 0.91
CA ALA A 710 -14.45 5.09 1.38
C ALA A 710 -15.23 4.07 2.22
N GLY A 711 -14.76 2.83 2.20
CA GLY A 711 -15.45 1.68 2.77
C GLY A 711 -16.63 1.19 1.91
N GLN A 712 -16.93 1.84 0.79
CA GLN A 712 -17.95 1.35 -0.15
C GLN A 712 -17.47 0.04 -0.78
N GLU A 713 -18.31 -0.98 -0.68
CA GLU A 713 -18.02 -2.32 -1.17
C GLU A 713 -18.03 -2.37 -2.71
N LEU A 714 -17.05 -3.09 -3.26
CA LEU A 714 -16.88 -3.39 -4.66
C LEU A 714 -17.27 -4.85 -4.89
N TYR A 715 -17.96 -5.11 -5.99
CA TYR A 715 -18.41 -6.45 -6.34
C TYR A 715 -18.34 -6.66 -7.85
N GLN A 716 -18.49 -7.90 -8.29
CA GLN A 716 -18.54 -8.24 -9.70
C GLN A 716 -19.86 -7.73 -10.30
N ILE A 717 -19.80 -6.73 -11.18
CA ILE A 717 -21.00 -6.11 -11.77
C ILE A 717 -21.50 -6.88 -13.00
N SER A 718 -20.65 -7.70 -13.64
CA SER A 718 -21.04 -8.53 -14.78
C SER A 718 -20.30 -9.88 -14.75
N PRO A 719 -20.88 -10.97 -15.28
CA PRO A 719 -20.32 -12.32 -15.08
C PRO A 719 -18.94 -12.52 -15.73
N TRP A 720 -18.61 -11.70 -16.73
CA TRP A 720 -17.31 -11.67 -17.40
C TRP A 720 -16.32 -10.65 -16.82
N ASP A 721 -16.71 -9.84 -15.83
CA ASP A 721 -15.80 -8.88 -15.22
C ASP A 721 -14.72 -9.62 -14.42
N THR A 722 -13.46 -9.27 -14.67
CA THR A 722 -12.27 -9.81 -13.99
C THR A 722 -11.81 -8.93 -12.82
N VAL A 723 -12.59 -7.91 -12.44
CA VAL A 723 -12.28 -6.97 -11.36
C VAL A 723 -13.56 -6.58 -10.61
N ALA A 724 -13.44 -6.31 -9.31
CA ALA A 724 -14.54 -5.76 -8.52
C ALA A 724 -14.76 -4.26 -8.82
N LYS A 725 -16.02 -3.82 -8.84
CA LYS A 725 -16.45 -2.47 -9.23
C LYS A 725 -17.62 -1.96 -8.42
N VAL A 726 -17.90 -0.66 -8.54
CA VAL A 726 -19.16 -0.05 -8.08
C VAL A 726 -19.58 1.10 -9.00
N ARG A 727 -20.90 1.32 -9.13
CA ARG A 727 -21.49 2.39 -9.94
C ARG A 727 -22.27 3.38 -9.10
N THR A 728 -22.29 4.65 -9.52
CA THR A 728 -23.21 5.66 -8.96
C THR A 728 -24.61 5.51 -9.53
N TYR A 729 -25.59 6.27 -9.05
CA TYR A 729 -26.84 6.47 -9.79
C TYR A 729 -26.63 7.34 -11.03
N TRP A 730 -27.55 7.26 -12.00
CA TRP A 730 -27.59 8.16 -13.17
C TRP A 730 -27.94 9.59 -12.76
N GLN A 731 -27.19 10.55 -13.27
CA GLN A 731 -27.34 11.98 -12.98
C GLN A 731 -27.37 12.78 -14.29
N GLY A 732 -27.88 14.01 -14.26
CA GLY A 732 -27.71 14.93 -15.39
C GLY A 732 -26.24 15.26 -15.62
N ILE A 733 -25.82 15.36 -16.88
CA ILE A 733 -24.44 15.72 -17.24
C ILE A 733 -24.16 17.20 -16.94
N GLN A 734 -22.88 17.52 -16.70
CA GLN A 734 -22.36 18.89 -16.68
C GLN A 734 -21.33 19.07 -17.80
N LEU A 735 -21.14 20.31 -18.26
CA LEU A 735 -20.13 20.61 -19.29
C LEU A 735 -18.70 20.31 -18.83
N THR A 736 -18.43 20.42 -17.53
CA THR A 736 -17.14 20.07 -16.94
C THR A 736 -17.38 19.20 -15.73
N ASN A 737 -16.82 17.99 -15.72
CA ASN A 737 -16.89 17.08 -14.58
C ASN A 737 -15.48 16.89 -14.03
N ILE A 738 -15.16 17.58 -12.94
CA ILE A 738 -13.85 17.49 -12.29
C ILE A 738 -13.97 16.65 -11.02
N ILE A 739 -13.25 15.53 -10.99
CA ILE A 739 -13.28 14.54 -9.92
C ILE A 739 -12.07 14.75 -9.03
N HIS A 740 -12.31 14.85 -7.73
CA HIS A 740 -11.27 14.96 -6.71
C HIS A 740 -11.30 13.75 -5.78
N ARG A 741 -10.12 13.26 -5.42
CA ARG A 741 -9.89 12.34 -4.31
C ARG A 741 -9.83 13.13 -3.00
N GLN A 742 -10.44 12.59 -1.95
CA GLN A 742 -10.33 13.09 -0.57
C GLN A 742 -10.16 11.90 0.38
N ASP A 743 -9.02 11.83 1.05
CA ASP A 743 -8.64 10.67 1.88
C ASP A 743 -9.37 10.63 3.23
N TYR A 744 -9.66 11.80 3.81
CA TYR A 744 -10.39 11.97 5.07
C TYR A 744 -11.00 13.38 5.14
N GLU A 745 -11.95 13.63 6.04
CA GLU A 745 -12.53 14.95 6.26
C GLU A 745 -11.91 15.62 7.51
N PRO A 746 -11.46 16.90 7.47
CA PRO A 746 -11.54 17.89 6.38
C PRO A 746 -10.29 17.93 5.46
N GLY A 747 -9.67 16.79 5.17
CA GLY A 747 -8.44 16.69 4.37
C GLY A 747 -8.54 17.32 2.97
N THR A 748 -7.37 17.60 2.38
CA THR A 748 -7.24 18.34 1.11
C THR A 748 -7.77 17.56 -0.08
N PHE A 749 -8.31 18.29 -1.06
CA PHE A 749 -8.75 17.73 -2.33
C PHE A 749 -7.58 17.54 -3.28
N ARG A 750 -7.47 16.34 -3.87
CA ARG A 750 -6.50 16.04 -4.92
C ARG A 750 -7.24 15.84 -6.23
N LEU A 751 -6.85 16.59 -7.25
CA LEU A 751 -7.41 16.41 -8.58
C LEU A 751 -7.10 14.98 -9.07
N TRP A 752 -8.13 14.22 -9.42
CA TRP A 752 -8.00 12.82 -9.84
C TRP A 752 -8.14 12.67 -11.35
N GLY A 753 -9.11 13.37 -11.93
CA GLY A 753 -9.36 13.34 -13.36
C GLY A 753 -10.52 14.25 -13.75
N SER A 754 -10.69 14.43 -15.05
CA SER A 754 -11.76 15.25 -15.60
C SER A 754 -12.41 14.59 -16.82
N PHE A 755 -13.68 14.93 -17.04
CA PHE A 755 -14.40 14.62 -18.27
C PHE A 755 -14.98 15.90 -18.85
N ASP A 756 -14.60 16.19 -20.10
CA ASP A 756 -15.03 17.36 -20.84
C ASP A 756 -16.35 17.06 -21.60
N GLY A 757 -17.45 17.47 -20.99
CA GLY A 757 -18.79 17.36 -21.58
C GLY A 757 -19.01 18.34 -22.73
N LYS A 758 -18.27 19.46 -22.78
CA LYS A 758 -18.36 20.43 -23.88
C LYS A 758 -17.80 19.83 -25.17
N ILE A 759 -16.63 19.19 -25.11
CA ILE A 759 -16.07 18.47 -26.27
C ILE A 759 -17.04 17.38 -26.76
N LEU A 760 -17.71 16.67 -25.85
CA LEU A 760 -18.72 15.67 -26.23
C LEU A 760 -19.95 16.31 -26.89
N MET A 761 -20.47 17.40 -26.32
CA MET A 761 -21.61 18.15 -26.86
C MET A 761 -21.32 18.63 -28.28
N ASP A 762 -20.13 19.23 -28.50
CA ASP A 762 -19.70 19.71 -29.82
C ASP A 762 -19.59 18.55 -30.82
N LYS A 763 -19.04 17.39 -30.41
CA LYS A 763 -18.98 16.18 -31.25
C LYS A 763 -20.35 15.64 -31.65
N LEU A 764 -21.34 15.74 -30.75
CA LEU A 764 -22.71 15.30 -31.02
C LEU A 764 -23.51 16.32 -31.83
N GLY A 765 -23.01 17.55 -31.98
CA GLY A 765 -23.73 18.65 -32.64
C GLY A 765 -24.99 19.06 -31.88
N MET A 766 -24.97 18.97 -30.55
CA MET A 766 -26.11 19.31 -29.69
C MET A 766 -26.00 20.73 -29.13
N GLU A 767 -27.12 21.42 -28.99
CA GLU A 767 -27.20 22.67 -28.23
C GLU A 767 -27.09 22.41 -26.72
N GLU A 768 -26.49 23.33 -25.96
CA GLU A 768 -26.20 23.15 -24.53
C GLU A 768 -27.44 22.78 -23.71
N GLY A 769 -28.55 23.48 -23.89
CA GLY A 769 -29.80 23.21 -23.17
C GLY A 769 -30.41 21.85 -23.50
N GLU A 770 -30.20 21.35 -24.72
CA GLU A 770 -30.61 20.00 -25.10
C GLU A 770 -29.71 18.95 -24.47
N PHE A 771 -28.39 19.15 -24.53
CA PHE A 771 -27.39 18.26 -23.99
C PHE A 771 -27.56 18.04 -22.47
N LEU A 772 -27.65 19.13 -21.71
CA LEU A 772 -27.82 19.08 -20.24
C LEU A 772 -29.14 18.42 -19.81
N ARG A 773 -30.17 18.46 -20.67
CA ARG A 773 -31.49 17.85 -20.40
C ARG A 773 -31.55 16.38 -20.79
N LYS A 774 -30.96 15.99 -21.92
CA LYS A 774 -31.09 14.65 -22.49
C LYS A 774 -30.00 13.69 -22.05
N ILE A 775 -28.77 14.16 -21.94
CA ILE A 775 -27.62 13.30 -21.65
C ILE A 775 -27.48 13.13 -20.15
N LYS A 776 -27.42 11.86 -19.73
CA LYS A 776 -27.13 11.45 -18.36
C LYS A 776 -25.74 10.86 -18.27
N ILE A 777 -25.16 10.99 -17.09
CA ILE A 777 -23.84 10.48 -16.72
C ILE A 777 -23.95 9.57 -15.50
N GLN A 778 -23.17 8.50 -15.50
CA GLN A 778 -22.95 7.60 -14.37
C GLN A 778 -21.44 7.33 -14.27
N PHE A 779 -20.91 7.30 -13.05
CA PHE A 779 -19.51 6.95 -12.82
C PHE A 779 -19.45 5.50 -12.34
N GLU A 780 -18.49 4.76 -12.88
CA GLU A 780 -18.10 3.42 -12.42
C GLU A 780 -16.64 3.48 -11.99
N ILE A 781 -16.31 2.90 -10.84
CA ILE A 781 -14.93 2.79 -10.36
C ILE A 781 -14.62 1.33 -10.03
N ASP A 782 -13.42 0.88 -10.37
CA ASP A 782 -12.95 -0.47 -10.03
C ASP A 782 -11.99 -0.50 -8.83
N GLN A 783 -11.58 -1.70 -8.42
CA GLN A 783 -10.60 -1.92 -7.34
C GLN A 783 -9.22 -1.29 -7.60
N THR A 784 -8.90 -0.97 -8.85
CA THR A 784 -7.68 -0.23 -9.23
C THR A 784 -7.92 1.28 -9.23
N LEU A 785 -9.07 1.75 -8.73
CA LEU A 785 -9.50 3.14 -8.72
C LEU A 785 -9.59 3.78 -10.11
N GLN A 786 -9.71 2.96 -11.15
CA GLN A 786 -9.92 3.43 -12.52
C GLN A 786 -11.38 3.81 -12.71
N PHE A 787 -11.62 4.99 -13.27
CA PHE A 787 -12.96 5.48 -13.58
C PHE A 787 -13.34 5.14 -15.02
N SER A 788 -14.51 4.51 -15.17
CA SER A 788 -15.27 4.54 -16.42
C SER A 788 -16.40 5.57 -16.30
N VAL A 789 -16.57 6.37 -17.34
CA VAL A 789 -17.69 7.31 -17.51
C VAL A 789 -18.70 6.65 -18.44
N LEU A 790 -19.91 6.44 -17.92
CA LEU A 790 -21.03 5.88 -18.67
C LEU A 790 -21.99 7.02 -19.02
N LEU A 791 -22.35 7.09 -20.29
CA LEU A 791 -23.17 8.15 -20.86
C LEU A 791 -24.38 7.54 -21.55
N CYS A 792 -25.54 8.17 -21.39
CA CYS A 792 -26.77 7.69 -22.01
C CYS A 792 -27.66 8.88 -22.39
N ASN A 793 -28.31 8.80 -23.55
CA ASN A 793 -29.43 9.68 -23.86
C ASN A 793 -30.70 9.10 -23.24
N GLY A 794 -31.37 9.85 -22.36
CA GLY A 794 -32.54 9.37 -21.64
C GLY A 794 -32.20 8.39 -20.50
N ASN A 795 -32.94 7.29 -20.40
CA ASN A 795 -32.72 6.22 -19.41
C ASN A 795 -32.04 5.02 -20.06
N PRO A 796 -31.10 4.33 -19.38
CA PRO A 796 -30.41 3.19 -19.97
C PRO A 796 -31.38 2.04 -20.29
N HIS A 797 -31.14 1.39 -21.44
CA HIS A 797 -31.73 0.10 -21.78
C HIS A 797 -30.80 -1.03 -21.34
N TYR A 798 -31.36 -2.22 -21.17
CA TYR A 798 -30.65 -3.39 -20.64
C TYR A 798 -30.55 -4.49 -21.69
N LEU A 799 -29.49 -5.28 -21.61
CA LEU A 799 -29.21 -6.42 -22.46
C LEU A 799 -29.58 -7.71 -21.72
N ILE A 800 -30.40 -8.55 -22.35
CA ILE A 800 -30.84 -9.84 -21.83
C ILE A 800 -30.25 -10.95 -22.72
N ASP A 801 -29.36 -11.75 -22.14
CA ASP A 801 -28.60 -12.82 -22.80
C ASP A 801 -28.61 -14.12 -21.97
N VAL A 802 -29.68 -14.33 -21.20
CA VAL A 802 -29.80 -15.50 -20.33
C VAL A 802 -31.16 -16.15 -20.51
N SER A 803 -31.18 -17.49 -20.45
CA SER A 803 -32.41 -18.27 -20.44
C SER A 803 -33.18 -18.08 -19.14
N GLY A 804 -34.49 -18.32 -19.16
CA GLY A 804 -35.36 -18.17 -17.99
C GLY A 804 -36.49 -19.19 -17.94
N ILE A 805 -37.33 -19.05 -16.93
CA ILE A 805 -38.53 -19.87 -16.73
C ILE A 805 -39.74 -19.08 -17.21
N ASP A 806 -40.54 -19.67 -18.09
CA ASP A 806 -41.82 -19.09 -18.52
C ASP A 806 -42.91 -19.38 -17.49
N LEU A 807 -43.38 -18.33 -16.82
CA LEU A 807 -44.41 -18.43 -15.79
C LEU A 807 -45.76 -18.89 -16.35
N ASN A 808 -46.07 -18.58 -17.62
CA ASN A 808 -47.33 -18.98 -18.23
C ASN A 808 -47.44 -20.50 -18.38
N LEU A 809 -46.34 -21.18 -18.69
CA LEU A 809 -46.29 -22.64 -18.79
C LEU A 809 -46.51 -23.32 -17.42
N CYS A 810 -46.07 -22.67 -16.34
CA CYS A 810 -46.23 -23.19 -14.98
C CYS A 810 -47.65 -22.96 -14.43
N LEU A 811 -48.23 -21.79 -14.70
CA LEU A 811 -49.54 -21.39 -14.14
C LEU A 811 -50.75 -21.87 -14.95
N ALA A 812 -50.58 -22.21 -16.23
CA ALA A 812 -51.62 -22.84 -17.07
C ALA A 812 -52.11 -24.20 -16.52
N LYS A 813 -51.43 -24.78 -15.52
CA LYS A 813 -51.86 -26.00 -14.82
C LYS A 813 -52.73 -25.74 -13.58
N SER A 814 -52.91 -24.48 -13.14
CA SER A 814 -53.47 -24.17 -11.82
C SER A 814 -54.52 -23.05 -11.74
N SER A 815 -54.78 -22.24 -12.78
CA SER A 815 -55.93 -21.31 -12.80
C SER A 815 -56.27 -20.74 -14.20
N ASP A 816 -57.53 -20.31 -14.38
CA ASP A 816 -58.09 -19.68 -15.60
C ASP A 816 -57.79 -18.16 -15.71
N LYS A 817 -56.93 -17.59 -14.84
CA LYS A 817 -56.57 -16.16 -14.89
C LYS A 817 -55.19 -15.99 -15.51
N ALA A 818 -55.16 -15.34 -16.68
CA ALA A 818 -53.92 -14.95 -17.33
C ALA A 818 -53.15 -13.94 -16.46
N ILE A 819 -51.85 -14.20 -16.29
CA ILE A 819 -50.84 -13.30 -15.69
C ILE A 819 -50.84 -11.91 -16.37
N PHE A 820 -51.31 -11.88 -17.62
CA PHE A 820 -51.42 -10.73 -18.49
C PHE A 820 -52.89 -10.38 -18.71
N SER A 821 -53.27 -9.12 -18.48
CA SER A 821 -54.51 -8.55 -19.01
C SER A 821 -54.15 -7.56 -20.12
N ASP A 822 -54.66 -7.76 -21.33
CA ASP A 822 -54.46 -6.88 -22.49
C ASP A 822 -52.98 -6.58 -22.82
N GLY A 823 -52.10 -7.57 -22.70
CA GLY A 823 -50.67 -7.43 -23.01
C GLY A 823 -49.88 -6.54 -22.04
N LYS A 824 -50.47 -6.20 -20.88
CA LYS A 824 -49.80 -5.45 -19.80
C LYS A 824 -49.53 -6.35 -18.60
N LEU A 825 -48.29 -6.28 -18.12
CA LEU A 825 -47.84 -6.94 -16.89
C LEU A 825 -48.37 -6.13 -15.70
N ASN A 826 -49.21 -6.70 -14.84
CA ASN A 826 -49.84 -5.99 -13.71
C ASN A 826 -48.99 -6.01 -12.41
N TRP A 827 -47.66 -6.08 -12.51
CA TRP A 827 -46.80 -6.33 -11.34
C TRP A 827 -45.77 -5.19 -11.15
N ASN A 828 -45.44 -4.87 -9.90
CA ASN A 828 -44.50 -3.82 -9.52
C ASN A 828 -43.30 -4.41 -8.73
N ILE A 829 -42.33 -3.59 -8.30
CA ILE A 829 -41.19 -4.03 -7.46
C ILE A 829 -41.11 -3.28 -6.13
N ALA A 830 -41.09 -4.13 -5.09
CA ALA A 830 -40.60 -4.08 -3.71
C ALA A 830 -40.51 -2.72 -3.00
N VAL A 831 -41.33 -2.60 -1.95
CA VAL A 831 -40.98 -1.86 -0.74
C VAL A 831 -40.64 -2.88 0.34
N GLU A 832 -39.49 -2.69 0.97
CA GLU A 832 -39.13 -3.31 2.24
C GLU A 832 -40.00 -2.66 3.32
N LYS A 833 -41.17 -3.24 3.58
CA LYS A 833 -41.92 -2.94 4.80
C LYS A 833 -42.18 -4.27 5.50
N GLN A 834 -41.93 -4.30 6.80
CA GLN A 834 -42.30 -5.42 7.66
C GLN A 834 -43.82 -5.70 7.66
N ASP A 835 -44.63 -4.77 7.11
CA ASP A 835 -46.08 -4.87 6.97
C ASP A 835 -46.56 -4.80 5.49
N HIS A 836 -45.97 -5.57 4.57
CA HIS A 836 -46.55 -5.71 3.21
C HIS A 836 -47.72 -6.70 3.22
N ASN A 837 -48.92 -6.21 2.90
CA ASN A 837 -50.08 -7.08 2.69
C ASN A 837 -49.92 -7.84 1.38
N LEU A 838 -49.87 -9.17 1.43
CA LEU A 838 -49.67 -10.01 0.25
C LEU A 838 -50.87 -9.95 -0.72
N HIS A 839 -50.56 -9.74 -2.00
CA HIS A 839 -51.50 -9.67 -3.12
C HIS A 839 -51.29 -10.83 -4.10
N ASP A 840 -52.36 -11.21 -4.80
CA ASP A 840 -52.27 -12.20 -5.89
C ASP A 840 -51.29 -11.70 -6.96
N GLY A 841 -50.23 -12.48 -7.23
CA GLY A 841 -49.15 -12.14 -8.15
C GLY A 841 -47.81 -11.79 -7.49
N ASP A 842 -47.75 -11.67 -6.16
CA ASP A 842 -46.49 -11.44 -5.43
C ASP A 842 -45.54 -12.63 -5.62
N ILE A 843 -44.27 -12.39 -5.96
CA ILE A 843 -43.26 -13.43 -6.19
C ILE A 843 -42.20 -13.36 -5.09
N ALA A 844 -41.93 -14.50 -4.44
CA ALA A 844 -40.96 -14.61 -3.35
C ALA A 844 -40.07 -15.86 -3.46
N ILE A 845 -38.97 -15.85 -2.70
CA ILE A 845 -38.09 -16.99 -2.43
C ILE A 845 -38.00 -17.23 -0.91
N ASN A 846 -37.35 -18.31 -0.49
CA ASN A 846 -37.21 -18.71 0.92
C ASN A 846 -38.55 -18.99 1.64
N VAL A 847 -39.61 -19.33 0.91
CA VAL A 847 -40.96 -19.54 1.46
C VAL A 847 -41.03 -20.83 2.28
N LEU A 848 -40.45 -21.93 1.80
CA LEU A 848 -40.45 -23.19 2.56
C LEU A 848 -39.46 -23.13 3.73
N GLU A 849 -38.31 -22.52 3.49
CA GLU A 849 -37.24 -22.32 4.46
C GLU A 849 -37.75 -21.53 5.67
N SER A 850 -38.49 -20.44 5.42
CA SER A 850 -39.11 -19.62 6.47
C SER A 850 -40.22 -20.36 7.23
N ALA A 851 -41.03 -21.18 6.54
CA ALA A 851 -42.02 -22.03 7.19
C ALA A 851 -41.40 -23.15 8.04
N THR A 852 -40.21 -23.65 7.66
CA THR A 852 -39.52 -24.75 8.37
C THR A 852 -38.95 -24.30 9.72
N VAL A 853 -38.67 -23.01 9.89
CA VAL A 853 -38.17 -22.41 11.14
C VAL A 853 -39.26 -21.70 11.95
N ASP A 854 -40.54 -22.03 11.72
CA ASP A 854 -41.71 -21.42 12.37
C ASP A 854 -41.80 -19.89 12.27
N HIS A 855 -41.19 -19.31 11.22
CA HIS A 855 -41.28 -17.90 10.88
C HIS A 855 -41.85 -17.71 9.46
N PRO A 856 -43.11 -18.07 9.19
CA PRO A 856 -43.70 -18.12 7.83
C PRO A 856 -43.81 -16.77 7.12
N GLN A 857 -43.52 -15.66 7.81
CA GLN A 857 -43.45 -14.31 7.25
C GLN A 857 -42.03 -13.89 6.84
N ALA A 858 -41.00 -14.69 7.15
CA ALA A 858 -39.59 -14.40 6.85
C ALA A 858 -39.16 -14.80 5.42
N TYR A 859 -40.10 -14.86 4.48
CA TYR A 859 -39.79 -15.02 3.06
C TYR A 859 -39.13 -13.76 2.49
N HIS A 860 -38.44 -13.89 1.36
CA HIS A 860 -37.86 -12.75 0.65
C HIS A 860 -38.69 -12.42 -0.60
N LEU A 861 -39.37 -11.27 -0.58
CA LEU A 861 -40.19 -10.80 -1.69
C LEU A 861 -39.32 -10.25 -2.83
N VAL A 862 -39.46 -10.80 -4.02
CA VAL A 862 -38.70 -10.45 -5.23
C VAL A 862 -39.46 -9.45 -6.11
N PHE A 863 -40.73 -9.70 -6.38
CA PHE A 863 -41.65 -8.80 -7.12
C PHE A 863 -42.96 -8.66 -6.33
N ALA A 864 -43.52 -7.45 -6.29
CA ALA A 864 -44.70 -7.12 -5.48
C ALA A 864 -45.77 -6.41 -6.32
N VAL A 865 -47.01 -6.83 -6.25
CA VAL A 865 -48.12 -6.18 -6.96
C VAL A 865 -48.52 -4.90 -6.22
N ASP A 866 -48.60 -3.78 -6.95
CA ASP A 866 -48.99 -2.47 -6.41
C ASP A 866 -50.05 -1.83 -7.31
N ALA A 867 -51.02 -1.12 -6.74
CA ALA A 867 -52.18 -0.54 -7.42
C ALA A 867 -51.90 0.84 -8.05
N ASP A 868 -50.83 1.53 -7.64
CA ASP A 868 -50.62 2.95 -7.98
C ASP A 868 -49.80 3.20 -9.28
N ASN A 869 -49.45 2.19 -10.07
CA ASN A 869 -48.89 2.33 -11.44
C ASN A 869 -47.65 3.26 -11.62
N GLU A 870 -46.99 3.72 -10.56
CA GLU A 870 -46.02 4.82 -10.61
C GLU A 870 -44.54 4.43 -10.83
N LYS A 871 -44.22 3.22 -11.31
CA LYS A 871 -42.82 2.85 -11.66
C LYS A 871 -42.63 2.43 -13.11
N ALA A 872 -41.65 3.08 -13.76
CA ALA A 872 -41.33 2.89 -15.17
C ALA A 872 -40.67 1.52 -15.44
N LEU A 873 -41.38 0.69 -16.21
CA LEU A 873 -40.84 -0.50 -16.88
C LEU A 873 -39.51 -0.15 -17.55
N LYS A 874 -38.55 -1.07 -17.49
CA LYS A 874 -37.25 -0.95 -18.16
C LYS A 874 -37.33 -1.54 -19.55
N THR A 875 -36.59 -0.95 -20.49
CA THR A 875 -36.47 -1.46 -21.86
C THR A 875 -35.37 -2.52 -21.94
N PHE A 876 -35.68 -3.67 -22.54
CA PHE A 876 -34.80 -4.83 -22.68
C PHE A 876 -34.52 -5.13 -24.16
N HIS A 877 -33.26 -5.41 -24.49
CA HIS A 877 -32.79 -5.91 -25.78
C HIS A 877 -32.36 -7.37 -25.62
N TYR A 878 -32.83 -8.27 -26.49
CA TYR A 878 -32.62 -9.72 -26.34
C TYR A 878 -31.60 -10.21 -27.39
N LEU A 879 -30.55 -10.89 -26.94
CA LEU A 879 -29.55 -11.51 -27.84
C LEU A 879 -29.97 -12.92 -28.31
N GLN A 880 -30.58 -13.70 -27.42
CA GLN A 880 -30.81 -15.14 -27.65
C GLN A 880 -32.16 -15.47 -28.32
N ASP A 881 -33.14 -14.56 -28.26
CA ASP A 881 -34.53 -14.90 -28.61
C ASP A 881 -34.91 -14.61 -30.07
N GLY A 882 -33.97 -14.20 -30.93
CA GLY A 882 -34.25 -13.84 -32.33
C GLY A 882 -35.20 -12.64 -32.50
N VAL A 883 -35.58 -11.98 -31.41
CA VAL A 883 -36.49 -10.83 -31.37
C VAL A 883 -35.69 -9.57 -31.69
N LYS A 884 -35.95 -8.96 -32.86
CA LYS A 884 -35.29 -7.71 -33.27
C LYS A 884 -35.82 -6.45 -32.58
N GLN A 885 -36.96 -6.54 -31.88
CA GLN A 885 -37.59 -5.40 -31.21
C GLN A 885 -37.35 -5.41 -29.70
N PRO A 886 -37.10 -4.24 -29.08
CA PRO A 886 -36.94 -4.15 -27.64
C PRO A 886 -38.25 -4.51 -26.93
N GLY A 887 -38.14 -5.23 -25.81
CA GLY A 887 -39.26 -5.51 -24.92
C GLY A 887 -39.20 -4.62 -23.67
N THR A 888 -40.16 -4.80 -22.78
CA THR A 888 -40.16 -4.15 -21.47
C THR A 888 -40.18 -5.16 -20.33
N GLY A 889 -39.74 -4.74 -19.14
CA GLY A 889 -39.75 -5.59 -17.95
C GLY A 889 -39.27 -4.92 -16.67
N LEU A 890 -39.03 -5.76 -15.68
CA LEU A 890 -38.78 -5.45 -14.27
C LEU A 890 -37.44 -6.04 -13.84
N ILE A 891 -36.70 -5.35 -12.96
CA ILE A 891 -35.39 -5.77 -12.41
C ILE A 891 -35.47 -5.74 -10.88
N SER A 892 -35.29 -6.87 -10.20
CA SER A 892 -35.37 -6.99 -8.75
C SER A 892 -34.27 -6.19 -8.03
N LYS A 893 -34.37 -6.10 -6.70
CA LYS A 893 -33.21 -5.80 -5.85
C LYS A 893 -32.25 -7.02 -5.79
N PRO A 894 -31.03 -6.86 -5.24
CA PRO A 894 -30.14 -7.99 -4.98
C PRO A 894 -30.83 -9.08 -4.15
N LEU A 895 -30.68 -10.34 -4.57
CA LEU A 895 -31.19 -11.49 -3.84
C LEU A 895 -30.34 -11.79 -2.59
N PRO A 896 -30.92 -12.45 -1.56
CA PRO A 896 -30.18 -13.05 -0.47
C PRO A 896 -29.21 -14.14 -0.96
N PRO A 897 -28.23 -14.54 -0.13
CA PRO A 897 -27.29 -15.62 -0.43
C PRO A 897 -27.99 -16.90 -0.90
N PHE A 898 -27.36 -17.62 -1.83
CA PHE A 898 -27.89 -18.90 -2.30
C PHE A 898 -27.88 -19.96 -1.19
N PRO A 899 -28.88 -20.86 -1.14
CA PRO A 899 -28.83 -22.03 -0.28
C PRO A 899 -27.68 -22.97 -0.67
N GLN A 900 -27.34 -23.93 0.19
CA GLN A 900 -26.24 -24.88 -0.04
C GLN A 900 -26.39 -25.70 -1.34
N ASN A 901 -27.62 -25.94 -1.79
CA ASN A 901 -27.88 -26.63 -3.06
C ASN A 901 -27.61 -25.77 -4.30
N GLY A 902 -27.22 -24.51 -4.14
CA GLY A 902 -26.91 -23.57 -5.21
C GLY A 902 -28.14 -23.10 -6.01
N GLN A 903 -29.36 -23.24 -5.49
CA GLN A 903 -30.58 -22.91 -6.23
C GLN A 903 -31.58 -22.11 -5.38
N HIS A 904 -32.13 -21.04 -5.96
CA HIS A 904 -33.27 -20.34 -5.37
C HIS A 904 -34.57 -20.88 -5.95
N THR A 905 -35.52 -21.24 -5.09
CA THR A 905 -36.86 -21.70 -5.49
C THR A 905 -37.86 -20.55 -5.36
N PHE A 906 -38.56 -20.26 -6.46
CA PHE A 906 -39.50 -19.17 -6.58
C PHE A 906 -40.94 -19.64 -6.38
N TYR A 907 -41.71 -18.81 -5.70
CA TYR A 907 -43.13 -18.99 -5.41
C TYR A 907 -43.91 -17.76 -5.82
N ILE A 908 -45.14 -17.95 -6.28
CA ILE A 908 -46.11 -16.88 -6.51
C ILE A 908 -47.26 -17.00 -5.52
N TYR A 909 -47.70 -15.88 -4.96
CA TYR A 909 -48.84 -15.83 -4.07
C TYR A 909 -50.13 -15.73 -4.89
N GLN A 910 -51.10 -16.60 -4.63
CA GLN A 910 -52.34 -16.61 -5.40
C GLN A 910 -53.53 -17.09 -4.57
N THR A 911 -54.71 -16.53 -4.85
CA THR A 911 -55.98 -17.00 -4.33
C THR A 911 -56.44 -18.22 -5.13
N ASP A 912 -56.64 -19.33 -4.43
CA ASP A 912 -57.20 -20.54 -5.02
C ASP A 912 -58.65 -20.28 -5.48
N SER A 913 -58.92 -20.49 -6.76
CA SER A 913 -60.25 -20.24 -7.35
C SER A 913 -61.35 -21.19 -6.85
N GLN A 914 -60.99 -22.35 -6.29
CA GLN A 914 -61.93 -23.35 -5.80
C GLN A 914 -62.20 -23.20 -4.30
N THR A 915 -61.16 -22.93 -3.50
CA THR A 915 -61.28 -22.84 -2.03
C THR A 915 -61.34 -21.41 -1.50
N ASN A 916 -61.08 -20.41 -2.35
CA ASN A 916 -60.95 -19.00 -2.00
C ASN A 916 -59.90 -18.72 -0.90
N SER A 917 -58.96 -19.66 -0.71
CA SER A 917 -57.86 -19.53 0.25
C SER A 917 -56.60 -19.02 -0.45
N LYS A 918 -55.90 -18.08 0.17
CA LYS A 918 -54.61 -17.59 -0.33
C LYS A 918 -53.48 -18.57 -0.02
N LYS A 919 -52.64 -18.90 -1.02
CA LYS A 919 -51.50 -19.82 -0.88
C LYS A 919 -50.31 -19.43 -1.74
N TRP A 920 -49.13 -19.91 -1.36
CA TRP A 920 -47.93 -19.86 -2.18
C TRP A 920 -47.88 -21.05 -3.15
N ILE A 921 -47.66 -20.79 -4.44
CA ILE A 921 -47.56 -21.79 -5.51
C ILE A 921 -46.14 -21.77 -6.05
N ARG A 922 -45.46 -22.92 -6.07
CA ARG A 922 -44.12 -23.04 -6.63
C ARG A 922 -44.15 -22.83 -8.15
N ILE A 923 -43.37 -21.90 -8.66
CA ILE A 923 -43.28 -21.58 -10.09
C ILE A 923 -42.01 -22.15 -10.76
N GLY A 924 -40.97 -22.45 -9.99
CA GLY A 924 -39.75 -23.07 -10.49
C GLY A 924 -38.52 -22.75 -9.64
N SER A 925 -37.34 -23.16 -10.09
CA SER A 925 -36.07 -22.91 -9.40
C SER A 925 -35.02 -22.43 -10.42
N LEU A 926 -34.25 -21.41 -10.08
CA LEU A 926 -33.12 -20.93 -10.89
C LEU A 926 -31.82 -21.23 -10.15
N THR A 927 -30.88 -21.84 -10.87
CA THR A 927 -29.53 -22.13 -10.38
C THR A 927 -28.70 -20.87 -10.27
N LYS A 928 -27.75 -20.86 -9.34
CA LYS A 928 -26.68 -19.87 -9.28
C LYS A 928 -25.95 -19.87 -10.64
N PRO A 929 -25.88 -18.73 -11.35
CA PRO A 929 -25.09 -18.64 -12.57
C PRO A 929 -23.61 -18.88 -12.29
N ASP A 930 -22.93 -19.53 -13.23
CA ASP A 930 -21.49 -19.72 -13.15
C ASP A 930 -20.77 -18.37 -13.29
N ILE A 931 -19.84 -18.10 -12.37
CA ILE A 931 -18.98 -16.92 -12.40
C ILE A 931 -17.53 -17.36 -12.51
N ALA A 932 -16.76 -16.66 -13.35
CA ALA A 932 -15.36 -17.00 -13.61
C ALA A 932 -14.40 -16.47 -12.52
N THR A 933 -14.90 -15.73 -11.53
CA THR A 933 -14.09 -15.02 -10.53
C THR A 933 -14.52 -15.33 -9.11
N ASP A 934 -13.64 -15.04 -8.16
CA ASP A 934 -13.90 -15.18 -6.73
C ASP A 934 -14.28 -13.87 -6.04
N TYR A 935 -14.61 -12.83 -6.83
CA TYR A 935 -15.12 -11.57 -6.31
C TYR A 935 -16.52 -11.75 -5.71
N PRO A 936 -16.87 -10.97 -4.67
CA PRO A 936 -18.25 -10.88 -4.21
C PRO A 936 -19.16 -10.56 -5.40
N CYS A 937 -20.29 -11.25 -5.51
CA CYS A 937 -21.21 -11.08 -6.63
C CYS A 937 -22.63 -11.01 -6.09
N GLN A 938 -23.37 -9.99 -6.53
CA GLN A 938 -24.79 -9.84 -6.25
C GLN A 938 -25.59 -10.53 -7.35
N TYR A 939 -26.78 -11.02 -7.04
CA TYR A 939 -27.64 -11.69 -8.02
C TYR A 939 -28.95 -10.97 -8.15
N HIS A 940 -29.38 -10.76 -9.39
CA HIS A 940 -30.60 -10.04 -9.71
C HIS A 940 -31.51 -10.91 -10.56
N VAL A 941 -32.81 -10.68 -10.44
CA VAL A 941 -33.83 -11.37 -11.22
C VAL A 941 -34.52 -10.37 -12.12
N THR A 942 -34.73 -10.73 -13.38
CA THR A 942 -35.55 -9.95 -14.31
C THR A 942 -36.81 -10.70 -14.67
N LEU A 943 -37.89 -9.95 -14.84
CA LEU A 943 -39.15 -10.44 -15.38
C LEU A 943 -39.57 -9.58 -16.56
N ASP A 944 -39.76 -10.17 -17.73
CA ASP A 944 -40.19 -9.45 -18.92
C ASP A 944 -41.73 -9.44 -19.10
N HIS A 945 -42.19 -8.61 -20.03
CA HIS A 945 -43.58 -8.55 -20.49
C HIS A 945 -44.13 -9.84 -21.12
N LYS A 946 -43.31 -10.88 -21.30
CA LYS A 946 -43.77 -12.22 -21.73
C LYS A 946 -43.94 -13.17 -20.55
N GLY A 947 -43.50 -12.77 -19.35
CA GLY A 947 -43.63 -13.57 -18.13
C GLY A 947 -42.46 -14.51 -17.94
N VAL A 948 -41.30 -14.20 -18.52
CA VAL A 948 -40.10 -15.03 -18.39
C VAL A 948 -39.19 -14.48 -17.29
N LEU A 949 -38.99 -15.30 -16.26
CA LEU A 949 -38.15 -15.01 -15.10
C LEU A 949 -36.70 -15.48 -15.34
N ARG A 950 -35.72 -14.58 -15.21
CA ARG A 950 -34.29 -14.87 -15.51
C ARG A 950 -33.39 -14.43 -14.36
N MET A 951 -32.34 -15.22 -14.09
CA MET A 951 -31.32 -14.93 -13.09
C MET A 951 -30.08 -14.32 -13.75
N HIS A 952 -29.55 -13.26 -13.17
CA HIS A 952 -28.34 -12.57 -13.60
C HIS A 952 -27.31 -12.58 -12.47
N ALA A 953 -26.04 -12.84 -12.82
CA ALA A 953 -24.90 -12.61 -11.95
C ALA A 953 -24.39 -11.19 -12.16
N GLY A 954 -24.22 -10.43 -11.07
CA GLY A 954 -23.94 -9.01 -11.07
C GLY A 954 -25.20 -8.16 -11.28
N GLU A 955 -25.01 -6.91 -11.71
CA GLU A 955 -26.12 -6.07 -12.18
C GLU A 955 -26.59 -6.56 -13.56
N VAL A 956 -27.85 -6.29 -13.91
CA VAL A 956 -28.35 -6.57 -15.26
C VAL A 956 -27.54 -5.73 -16.28
N PRO A 957 -26.90 -6.36 -17.28
CA PRO A 957 -26.01 -5.64 -18.20
C PRO A 957 -26.75 -4.53 -18.95
N TYR A 958 -26.08 -3.39 -19.14
CA TYR A 958 -26.60 -2.35 -20.03
C TYR A 958 -26.45 -2.75 -21.50
N TRP A 959 -27.35 -2.24 -22.33
CA TRP A 959 -27.16 -2.25 -23.76
C TRP A 959 -26.10 -1.19 -24.12
N THR A 960 -24.90 -1.65 -24.48
CA THR A 960 -23.69 -0.80 -24.57
C THR A 960 -23.10 -0.70 -25.97
N SER A 961 -22.36 0.39 -26.22
CA SER A 961 -21.59 0.65 -27.44
C SER A 961 -20.30 1.42 -27.10
N ASN A 962 -19.23 1.18 -27.86
CA ASN A 962 -17.96 1.91 -27.76
C ASN A 962 -17.87 3.08 -28.77
N HIS A 963 -18.96 3.38 -29.47
CA HIS A 963 -19.02 4.48 -30.44
C HIS A 963 -19.88 5.62 -29.92
N VAL A 964 -19.32 6.83 -29.89
CA VAL A 964 -20.00 8.04 -29.41
C VAL A 964 -21.34 8.31 -30.09
N GLU A 965 -21.47 7.93 -31.36
CA GLU A 965 -22.69 8.05 -32.17
C GLU A 965 -23.89 7.31 -31.57
N SER A 966 -23.67 6.30 -30.71
CA SER A 966 -24.76 5.59 -30.05
C SER A 966 -25.57 6.48 -29.11
N LEU A 967 -25.03 7.62 -28.67
CA LEU A 967 -25.77 8.61 -27.86
C LEU A 967 -26.87 9.33 -28.66
N LYS A 968 -26.87 9.22 -30.00
CA LYS A 968 -28.00 9.66 -30.83
C LYS A 968 -29.22 8.75 -30.67
N GLN A 969 -29.01 7.51 -30.21
CA GLN A 969 -30.08 6.56 -29.92
C GLN A 969 -30.40 6.57 -28.43
N GLU A 970 -31.69 6.68 -28.10
CA GLU A 970 -32.15 6.64 -26.72
C GLU A 970 -31.84 5.27 -26.08
N GLY A 971 -31.34 5.34 -24.84
CA GLY A 971 -31.09 4.19 -24.00
C GLY A 971 -29.86 3.33 -24.31
N CYS A 972 -29.11 3.61 -25.39
CA CYS A 972 -27.81 2.98 -25.59
C CYS A 972 -26.75 3.66 -24.71
N VAL A 973 -25.99 2.86 -23.95
CA VAL A 973 -24.94 3.35 -23.05
C VAL A 973 -23.60 3.41 -23.79
N TYR A 974 -23.02 4.61 -23.88
CA TYR A 974 -21.64 4.82 -24.34
C TYR A 974 -20.69 4.78 -23.15
N ARG A 975 -19.62 3.99 -23.26
CA ARG A 975 -18.58 3.86 -22.22
C ARG A 975 -17.29 4.52 -22.69
N THR A 976 -16.70 5.35 -21.85
CA THR A 976 -15.39 5.99 -22.08
C THR A 976 -14.61 6.09 -20.77
N GLU A 977 -13.32 6.37 -20.83
CA GLU A 977 -12.49 6.57 -19.63
C GLU A 977 -12.52 8.03 -19.17
N LEU A 978 -12.32 8.24 -17.86
CA LEU A 978 -12.03 9.56 -17.31
C LEU A 978 -10.59 9.96 -17.66
N ALA A 979 -10.35 11.17 -18.13
CA ALA A 979 -9.00 11.65 -18.38
C ALA A 979 -8.29 11.88 -17.03
N LEU A 980 -7.35 11.00 -16.69
CA LEU A 980 -6.57 11.09 -15.47
C LEU A 980 -5.55 12.23 -15.59
N GLN A 981 -5.28 12.90 -14.48
CA GLN A 981 -4.30 13.99 -14.44
C GLN A 981 -2.93 13.46 -14.01
N PRO A 982 -1.82 13.95 -14.62
CA PRO A 982 -0.49 13.61 -14.19
C PRO A 982 -0.20 14.19 -12.80
N ASN A 983 0.84 13.66 -12.14
CA ASN A 983 1.26 14.20 -10.86
C ASN A 983 2.02 15.52 -11.09
N GLU A 984 1.52 16.62 -10.52
CA GLU A 984 2.31 17.85 -10.42
C GLU A 984 3.28 17.75 -9.24
N VAL A 985 4.57 17.97 -9.52
CA VAL A 985 5.64 17.97 -8.51
C VAL A 985 5.81 19.39 -7.97
N ASP A 986 5.62 19.55 -6.66
CA ASP A 986 5.93 20.81 -5.97
C ASP A 986 7.46 20.98 -5.91
N LYS A 987 7.98 21.92 -6.69
CA LYS A 987 9.43 22.21 -6.75
C LYS A 987 9.99 22.72 -5.43
N GLU A 988 9.19 23.36 -4.59
CA GLU A 988 9.62 23.86 -3.28
C GLU A 988 9.87 22.73 -2.28
N ARG A 989 9.23 21.57 -2.50
CA ARG A 989 9.42 20.32 -1.74
C ARG A 989 10.42 19.35 -2.41
N ASP A 990 10.85 19.63 -3.64
CA ASP A 990 11.83 18.81 -4.35
C ASP A 990 13.26 19.35 -4.18
N PRO A 991 14.11 18.75 -3.33
CA PRO A 991 15.48 19.21 -3.14
C PRO A 991 16.35 19.12 -4.40
N PHE A 992 16.04 18.23 -5.34
CA PHE A 992 16.90 17.93 -6.49
C PHE A 992 16.41 18.60 -7.79
N CYS A 993 15.53 19.60 -7.71
CA CYS A 993 15.08 20.37 -8.89
C CYS A 993 16.03 21.52 -9.27
N GLY A 994 17.05 21.79 -8.45
CA GLY A 994 18.11 22.76 -8.71
C GLY A 994 17.83 24.21 -8.33
N ILE A 995 16.72 24.48 -7.63
CA ILE A 995 16.33 25.83 -7.19
C ILE A 995 16.76 26.17 -5.75
N HIS A 996 17.36 25.22 -5.01
CA HIS A 996 17.65 25.34 -3.57
C HIS A 996 19.09 25.75 -3.24
#